data_AF-A0A416W363-F1
#
_entry.id   AF-A0A416W363-F1
#
_cell.length_a   1.000
_cell.length_b   1.000
_cell.length_c   1.000
_cell.angle_alpha   90.00
_cell.angle_beta   90.00
_cell.angle_gamma   90.00
#
_symmetry.space_group_name_H-M   'P 1'
#
loop_
_entity.id
_entity.type
_entity.pdbx_description
1 polymer ?
#
loop_
_entity_poly.entity_id
_entity_poly.type
_entity_poly.pdbx_seq_one_letter_code
_entity_poly.pdbx_strand_id
1 'polypeptide(L)'
;MAQNSSCDMAIPISEGGGTQSVTYVEGQKNYWYSYTAPVDKDMLLKISVPTEFESIKLQGVASCDTPLNSYPSAASSGLEIQIPKGTSYYIVFQQPTSLWGAPPPEVEISSFEVTIKEIVLGGAICDDALVLKDGVNTIPANGSNYVYTTWVSYTPAITGRLVLTFPSGTRIYNVKRYSDCDGEATDIAGNEKMYKMSVTENVPVLLKLDNQKLCDVTVACQTVEQGDDCDNPIIAVDGDLNTCKASKIGDHWYSFTTNKSGFLVVSSCNMDVDFSGKVLLHENCSSFQKKTAGVCPEGKGFYLRYEVEAQKTYLININLTTSMTADFHFSVNVEDYQSGDKCDKPLVATKGDNPIAGVAGTYWYGYTLTDPSYLEISNIGVADFAGSLYLYKDCESSYIASGSKDWTNGGVSLKYTAKAGTYLFKLELTTSCKPFNLKITDAPVKQGDECDNPFNAKSGENSCIGKGTVWYSYESSKDGYLEIATVGALADFTGSFQIYTDCGAYASVRASSTPVEGGGASLKMKVDAGSIYLIKWTFSSDYPEFKFNVGESDYEPGEACSKPLSAVLGDNAFPSEKRSTYYSYTPEKDGWLVISICDADWNNWSGAVTIQKDCNSSALPVQKGTCSGNIGTTYKVEASAGNSYVICVTNNTTFNHDMSFTLAVEDYALGDACAMPIELSSVAEPITVERTLGSTWYKFIADKDGFYTISSNTLPGGTIIIGGSGSSTIQVKTGDCSGQLISSTYTSEGYAVKVGIAAGTSVYVNIIIGQEKSGVTWSVTYKVAQEGELCFNPKKVEVDETGTTLMCPTGESSLWYAITPKKEGKLLISTCGSGNAVDEKFDFYTTCDGQLLEAEVDYCEDMSGHTVLLDVKADAVYLLNLKSYYDNAPTINVALEVAPGFDCEHLIHAASGSNVLPLLDRARETYYSYTPEKDGWLKISLCREDWEGNVIVKTDCNSENMLVRQSACPDETGIAYKTEVTAGTAYIICITNTVTFADEVSFDLSEEDYAAGDLCSNPIEVKVGKDGTSFVCPAGEQVVWYGITPAEDGKLTVSACGETGDAIPAMDFYTTCDGEALVTVNNDCPDGFGKIVSLEEVKGNTVYLLKLTSHFGKATTIDITWQTLSSIDEGKDLSKRVFIAPNPNNGTFVIDLNAFDANRALSIEVTNV
;
A
#
# COMPACT_ATOMS: atom_id res chain seq x y z
N MET A 1 -44.25 -63.63 1.59
CA MET A 1 -43.70 -63.35 0.25
C MET A 1 -43.33 -61.89 0.24
N ALA A 2 -42.08 -61.54 -0.02
CA ALA A 2 -41.66 -60.14 -0.15
C ALA A 2 -42.37 -59.55 -1.38
N GLN A 3 -43.34 -58.67 -1.19
CA GLN A 3 -43.88 -57.88 -2.30
C GLN A 3 -42.85 -56.80 -2.65
N ASN A 4 -42.76 -56.42 -3.93
CA ASN A 4 -42.00 -55.27 -4.44
C ASN A 4 -40.61 -54.98 -3.84
N SER A 5 -39.83 -56.03 -3.54
CA SER A 5 -38.50 -55.92 -2.93
C SER A 5 -37.35 -55.71 -3.93
N SER A 6 -37.63 -55.83 -5.23
CA SER A 6 -36.72 -55.57 -6.34
C SER A 6 -37.43 -54.86 -7.49
N CYS A 7 -36.65 -54.29 -8.41
CA CYS A 7 -37.10 -53.68 -9.67
C CYS A 7 -38.06 -54.59 -10.48
N ASP A 8 -37.78 -55.89 -10.58
CA ASP A 8 -38.61 -56.86 -11.33
C ASP A 8 -39.97 -57.11 -10.67
N MET A 9 -40.11 -56.73 -9.40
CA MET A 9 -41.34 -56.83 -8.63
C MET A 9 -41.99 -55.46 -8.39
N ALA A 10 -41.56 -54.40 -9.10
CA ALA A 10 -42.06 -53.06 -8.92
C ALA A 10 -43.56 -52.96 -9.24
N ILE A 11 -44.30 -52.21 -8.41
CA ILE A 11 -45.75 -52.00 -8.59
C ILE A 11 -45.97 -50.80 -9.54
N PRO A 12 -46.72 -50.97 -10.64
CA PRO A 12 -46.99 -49.86 -11.57
C PRO A 12 -47.96 -48.84 -10.95
N ILE A 13 -47.60 -47.56 -11.05
CA ILE A 13 -48.44 -46.43 -10.67
C ILE A 13 -49.51 -46.24 -11.75
N SER A 14 -50.76 -46.02 -11.34
CA SER A 14 -51.90 -45.79 -12.24
C SER A 14 -51.71 -44.57 -13.14
N GLU A 15 -52.21 -44.64 -14.38
CA GLU A 15 -52.06 -43.58 -15.40
C GLU A 15 -52.62 -42.21 -14.96
N GLY A 16 -53.63 -42.18 -14.10
CA GLY A 16 -54.20 -40.95 -13.54
C GLY A 16 -53.52 -40.44 -12.26
N GLY A 17 -52.45 -41.10 -11.80
CA GLY A 17 -51.89 -40.91 -10.46
C GLY A 17 -52.81 -41.46 -9.38
N GLY A 18 -52.72 -40.89 -8.17
CA GLY A 18 -53.53 -41.24 -7.00
C GLY A 18 -52.70 -41.62 -5.77
N THR A 19 -53.39 -41.94 -4.67
CA THR A 19 -52.79 -42.42 -3.43
C THR A 19 -52.32 -43.87 -3.58
N GLN A 20 -51.03 -44.10 -3.38
CA GLN A 20 -50.40 -45.42 -3.43
C GLN A 20 -50.11 -45.91 -2.01
N SER A 21 -50.61 -47.10 -1.65
CA SER A 21 -50.34 -47.71 -0.34
C SER A 21 -49.00 -48.44 -0.32
N VAL A 22 -48.28 -48.31 0.78
CA VAL A 22 -47.04 -49.04 1.10
C VAL A 22 -47.31 -49.90 2.31
N THR A 23 -47.17 -51.23 2.17
CA THR A 23 -47.31 -52.17 3.31
C THR A 23 -45.93 -52.62 3.75
N TYR A 24 -45.55 -52.31 4.99
CA TYR A 24 -44.23 -52.69 5.50
C TYR A 24 -44.14 -54.20 5.77
N VAL A 25 -42.98 -54.77 5.47
CA VAL A 25 -42.66 -56.19 5.63
C VAL A 25 -41.38 -56.28 6.44
N GLU A 26 -41.40 -57.04 7.53
CA GLU A 26 -40.26 -57.20 8.42
C GLU A 26 -39.00 -57.65 7.65
N GLY A 27 -37.90 -56.89 7.80
CA GLY A 27 -36.62 -57.15 7.16
C GLY A 27 -36.44 -56.59 5.74
N GLN A 28 -37.48 -56.02 5.12
CA GLN A 28 -37.40 -55.41 3.78
C GLN A 28 -37.06 -53.91 3.87
N LYS A 29 -35.96 -53.50 3.23
CA LYS A 29 -35.48 -52.11 3.27
C LYS A 29 -35.98 -51.23 2.13
N ASN A 30 -36.32 -51.81 0.98
CA ASN A 30 -36.64 -51.10 -0.26
C ASN A 30 -38.01 -51.53 -0.80
N TYR A 31 -38.81 -50.56 -1.24
CA TYR A 31 -40.13 -50.75 -1.85
C TYR A 31 -40.17 -50.10 -3.23
N TRP A 32 -40.36 -50.92 -4.27
CA TRP A 32 -40.22 -50.52 -5.67
C TRP A 32 -41.56 -50.25 -6.36
N TYR A 33 -41.64 -49.14 -7.08
CA TYR A 33 -42.78 -48.72 -7.92
C TYR A 33 -42.27 -48.34 -9.32
N SER A 34 -43.14 -48.38 -10.33
CA SER A 34 -42.79 -47.97 -11.70
C SER A 34 -43.85 -47.10 -12.36
N TYR A 35 -43.45 -46.24 -13.28
CA TYR A 35 -44.37 -45.51 -14.17
C TYR A 35 -43.81 -45.46 -15.57
N THR A 36 -44.65 -45.66 -16.58
CA THR A 36 -44.30 -45.58 -18.00
C THR A 36 -45.11 -44.47 -18.65
N ALA A 37 -44.43 -43.47 -19.24
CA ALA A 37 -45.12 -42.43 -19.99
C ALA A 37 -45.67 -42.97 -21.32
N PRO A 38 -46.83 -42.47 -21.79
CA PRO A 38 -47.33 -42.78 -23.12
C PRO A 38 -46.31 -42.46 -24.22
N VAL A 39 -46.31 -43.23 -25.31
CA VAL A 39 -45.32 -43.09 -26.40
C VAL A 39 -45.38 -41.75 -27.13
N ASP A 40 -46.49 -41.02 -26.99
CA ASP A 40 -46.78 -39.75 -27.66
C ASP A 40 -46.80 -38.53 -26.73
N LYS A 41 -46.62 -38.72 -25.41
CA LYS A 41 -46.78 -37.65 -24.41
C LYS A 41 -45.67 -37.63 -23.38
N ASP A 42 -45.05 -36.47 -23.18
CA ASP A 42 -44.15 -36.27 -22.05
C ASP A 42 -44.98 -35.97 -20.79
N MET A 43 -44.56 -36.53 -19.67
CA MET A 43 -45.34 -36.50 -18.43
C MET A 43 -44.53 -35.88 -17.29
N LEU A 44 -45.17 -35.11 -16.42
CA LEU A 44 -44.63 -34.65 -15.14
C LEU A 44 -45.31 -35.42 -14.01
N LEU A 45 -44.50 -36.10 -13.21
CA LEU A 45 -44.94 -36.78 -11.99
C LEU A 45 -44.57 -35.94 -10.78
N LYS A 46 -45.57 -35.58 -9.99
CA LYS A 46 -45.40 -34.95 -8.69
C LYS A 46 -45.66 -35.94 -7.59
N ILE A 47 -44.65 -36.30 -6.82
CA ILE A 47 -44.73 -37.25 -5.71
C ILE A 47 -44.71 -36.48 -4.39
N SER A 48 -45.80 -36.58 -3.63
CA SER A 48 -45.93 -36.01 -2.29
C SER A 48 -45.87 -37.13 -1.26
N VAL A 49 -44.89 -37.06 -0.36
CA VAL A 49 -44.51 -38.17 0.51
C VAL A 49 -44.65 -37.73 1.97
N PRO A 50 -45.28 -38.54 2.84
CA PRO A 50 -45.36 -38.27 4.27
C PRO A 50 -43.97 -38.22 4.91
N THR A 51 -43.86 -37.57 6.07
CA THR A 51 -42.62 -37.42 6.85
C THR A 51 -42.02 -38.74 7.39
N GLU A 52 -42.67 -39.88 7.14
CA GLU A 52 -42.34 -41.20 7.69
C GLU A 52 -41.27 -41.97 6.89
N PHE A 53 -40.86 -41.46 5.71
CA PHE A 53 -39.81 -42.07 4.88
C PHE A 53 -38.43 -41.46 5.18
N GLU A 54 -37.33 -42.24 5.05
CA GLU A 54 -35.96 -41.73 5.27
C GLU A 54 -35.39 -41.06 4.01
N SER A 55 -35.59 -41.69 2.86
CA SER A 55 -35.24 -41.13 1.55
C SER A 55 -36.03 -41.79 0.42
N ILE A 56 -36.16 -41.05 -0.69
CA ILE A 56 -36.70 -41.54 -1.96
C ILE A 56 -35.53 -41.66 -2.92
N LYS A 57 -35.44 -42.78 -3.63
CA LYS A 57 -34.47 -42.98 -4.70
C LYS A 57 -35.18 -43.13 -6.03
N LEU A 58 -34.64 -42.49 -7.07
CA LEU A 58 -35.19 -42.53 -8.43
C LEU A 58 -34.22 -43.19 -9.40
N GLN A 59 -34.76 -43.94 -10.36
CA GLN A 59 -34.01 -44.63 -11.40
C GLN A 59 -34.70 -44.49 -12.77
N GLY A 60 -34.00 -43.92 -13.75
CA GLY A 60 -34.40 -43.93 -15.17
C GLY A 60 -33.91 -45.20 -15.89
N VAL A 61 -34.78 -45.83 -16.70
CA VAL A 61 -34.64 -47.12 -17.43
C VAL A 61 -33.31 -47.37 -18.19
N ALA A 62 -32.84 -48.60 -18.45
CA ALA A 62 -33.56 -49.85 -18.78
C ALA A 62 -33.09 -51.13 -18.04
N SER A 63 -32.27 -51.01 -17.01
CA SER A 63 -31.83 -52.16 -16.19
C SER A 63 -31.77 -51.82 -14.71
N CYS A 64 -31.83 -52.85 -13.86
CA CYS A 64 -31.78 -52.73 -12.41
C CYS A 64 -30.42 -52.27 -11.86
N ASP A 65 -29.41 -52.09 -12.72
CA ASP A 65 -28.01 -51.87 -12.34
C ASP A 65 -27.57 -50.39 -12.44
N THR A 66 -28.45 -49.46 -12.82
CA THR A 66 -28.12 -48.03 -12.89
C THR A 66 -28.08 -47.35 -11.52
N PRO A 67 -27.17 -46.38 -11.28
CA PRO A 67 -27.05 -45.70 -9.99
C PRO A 67 -28.35 -44.97 -9.59
N LEU A 68 -28.75 -45.14 -8.33
CA LEU A 68 -29.95 -44.52 -7.74
C LEU A 68 -29.61 -43.12 -7.20
N ASN A 69 -30.24 -42.07 -7.74
CA ASN A 69 -30.15 -40.74 -7.16
C ASN A 69 -31.01 -40.69 -5.88
N SER A 70 -30.39 -40.35 -4.73
CA SER A 70 -31.06 -40.30 -3.42
C SER A 70 -31.48 -38.90 -3.02
N TYR A 71 -32.76 -38.74 -2.67
CA TYR A 71 -33.35 -37.49 -2.21
C TYR A 71 -33.76 -37.64 -0.73
N PRO A 72 -33.28 -36.77 0.19
CA PRO A 72 -33.62 -36.83 1.61
C PRO A 72 -35.07 -36.42 1.87
N SER A 73 -35.72 -37.05 2.85
CA SER A 73 -37.16 -36.86 3.13
C SER A 73 -37.56 -35.50 3.67
N ALA A 74 -36.63 -34.71 4.22
CA ALA A 74 -36.90 -33.34 4.67
C ALA A 74 -37.26 -32.36 3.54
N ALA A 75 -37.12 -32.77 2.27
CA ALA A 75 -37.42 -31.96 1.08
C ALA A 75 -38.79 -32.24 0.43
N SER A 76 -39.61 -33.18 0.93
CA SER A 76 -40.75 -33.69 0.17
C SER A 76 -42.11 -33.08 0.55
N SER A 77 -42.35 -31.83 0.15
CA SER A 77 -43.72 -31.34 -0.11
C SER A 77 -44.07 -31.35 -1.61
N GLY A 78 -43.33 -32.11 -2.43
CA GLY A 78 -43.62 -32.31 -3.85
C GLY A 78 -42.35 -32.47 -4.70
N LEU A 79 -41.85 -33.71 -4.81
CA LEU A 79 -40.80 -34.07 -5.76
C LEU A 79 -41.41 -34.09 -7.17
N GLU A 80 -40.88 -33.31 -8.11
CA GLU A 80 -41.39 -33.21 -9.49
C GLU A 80 -40.38 -33.85 -10.47
N ILE A 81 -40.85 -34.83 -11.23
CA ILE A 81 -40.03 -35.68 -12.11
C ILE A 81 -40.60 -35.62 -13.52
N GLN A 82 -39.76 -35.29 -14.49
CA GLN A 82 -40.12 -35.28 -15.91
C GLN A 82 -39.83 -36.66 -16.52
N ILE A 83 -40.83 -37.25 -17.17
CA ILE A 83 -40.74 -38.57 -17.80
C ILE A 83 -41.00 -38.40 -19.31
N PRO A 84 -39.95 -38.52 -20.14
CA PRO A 84 -40.08 -38.47 -21.59
C PRO A 84 -41.06 -39.52 -22.12
N LYS A 85 -41.76 -39.17 -23.18
CA LYS A 85 -42.69 -40.06 -23.88
C LYS A 85 -42.08 -41.43 -24.17
N GLY A 86 -42.80 -42.49 -23.84
CA GLY A 86 -42.39 -43.88 -24.05
C GLY A 86 -41.28 -44.40 -23.12
N THR A 87 -40.83 -43.62 -22.13
CA THR A 87 -39.85 -44.09 -21.13
C THR A 87 -40.50 -44.54 -19.83
N SER A 88 -39.84 -45.45 -19.12
CA SER A 88 -40.29 -45.95 -17.80
C SER A 88 -39.33 -45.53 -16.69
N TYR A 89 -39.85 -45.19 -15.52
CA TYR A 89 -39.03 -44.84 -14.36
C TYR A 89 -39.38 -45.74 -13.20
N TYR A 90 -38.38 -46.13 -12.42
CA TYR A 90 -38.54 -46.84 -11.16
C TYR A 90 -38.33 -45.89 -9.98
N ILE A 91 -39.21 -46.00 -8.98
CA ILE A 91 -39.22 -45.19 -7.77
C ILE A 91 -39.06 -46.13 -6.59
N VAL A 92 -38.09 -45.85 -5.72
CA VAL A 92 -37.74 -46.69 -4.58
C VAL A 92 -37.90 -45.91 -3.28
N PHE A 93 -38.74 -46.41 -2.38
CA PHE A 93 -38.88 -45.88 -1.03
C PHE A 93 -38.04 -46.71 -0.06
N GLN A 94 -37.23 -46.04 0.76
CA GLN A 94 -36.43 -46.70 1.80
C GLN A 94 -37.03 -46.44 3.20
N GLN A 95 -37.13 -47.51 3.99
CA GLN A 95 -37.65 -47.43 5.36
C GLN A 95 -36.59 -46.83 6.32
N PRO A 96 -36.99 -46.02 7.34
CA PRO A 96 -36.05 -45.47 8.32
C PRO A 96 -35.30 -46.52 9.12
N THR A 97 -33.99 -46.36 9.24
CA THR A 97 -33.18 -47.10 10.22
C THR A 97 -33.20 -46.39 11.58
N SER A 98 -33.79 -47.03 12.61
CA SER A 98 -33.71 -46.49 13.98
C SER A 98 -32.29 -46.70 14.52
N LEU A 99 -31.68 -45.63 15.08
CA LEU A 99 -30.31 -45.63 15.62
C LEU A 99 -30.10 -46.53 16.86
N TRP A 100 -31.11 -47.30 17.29
CA TRP A 100 -31.08 -48.07 18.54
C TRP A 100 -31.61 -49.52 18.45
N GLY A 101 -31.68 -50.11 17.26
CA GLY A 101 -31.74 -51.57 17.09
C GLY A 101 -33.00 -52.30 17.59
N ALA A 102 -34.12 -51.61 17.81
CA ALA A 102 -35.42 -52.26 18.05
C ALA A 102 -36.25 -52.31 16.75
N PRO A 103 -36.84 -53.47 16.37
CA PRO A 103 -37.75 -53.54 15.23
C PRO A 103 -39.05 -52.76 15.56
N PRO A 104 -39.61 -51.99 14.60
CA PRO A 104 -40.90 -51.37 14.79
C PRO A 104 -42.01 -52.44 14.92
N PRO A 105 -43.07 -52.21 15.72
CA PRO A 105 -44.16 -53.16 15.88
C PRO A 105 -45.06 -53.26 14.63
N GLU A 106 -45.85 -54.33 14.57
CA GLU A 106 -46.78 -54.79 13.51
C GLU A 106 -47.22 -53.78 12.42
N VAL A 107 -47.01 -54.19 11.16
CA VAL A 107 -47.58 -53.70 9.88
C VAL A 107 -48.31 -52.35 9.95
N GLU A 108 -47.57 -51.24 9.87
CA GLU A 108 -48.14 -49.95 9.46
C GLU A 108 -48.33 -49.92 7.94
N ILE A 109 -49.49 -49.44 7.48
CA ILE A 109 -49.72 -49.12 6.07
C ILE A 109 -49.54 -47.60 5.93
N SER A 110 -48.47 -47.18 5.27
CA SER A 110 -48.28 -45.76 4.90
C SER A 110 -48.77 -45.54 3.46
N SER A 111 -48.89 -44.29 3.02
CA SER A 111 -49.30 -43.99 1.63
C SER A 111 -48.67 -42.71 1.11
N PHE A 112 -48.38 -42.64 -0.19
CA PHE A 112 -47.90 -41.42 -0.86
C PHE A 112 -48.84 -41.02 -2.00
N GLU A 113 -48.90 -39.73 -2.32
CA GLU A 113 -49.71 -39.23 -3.44
C GLU A 113 -48.85 -38.96 -4.67
N VAL A 114 -49.35 -39.37 -5.84
CA VAL A 114 -48.76 -39.04 -7.13
C VAL A 114 -49.76 -38.25 -7.96
N THR A 115 -49.38 -37.05 -8.40
CA THR A 115 -50.13 -36.27 -9.40
C THR A 115 -49.39 -36.34 -10.74
N ILE A 116 -50.14 -36.48 -11.84
CA ILE A 116 -49.57 -36.65 -13.17
C ILE A 116 -50.15 -35.57 -14.10
N LYS A 117 -49.29 -34.83 -14.80
CA LYS A 117 -49.67 -33.78 -15.75
C LYS A 117 -48.89 -33.93 -17.06
N GLU A 118 -49.56 -33.74 -18.20
CA GLU A 118 -48.90 -33.68 -19.51
C GLU A 118 -48.03 -32.41 -19.62
N ILE A 119 -46.82 -32.56 -20.14
CA ILE A 119 -45.87 -31.47 -20.41
C ILE A 119 -45.29 -31.61 -21.82
N VAL A 120 -44.56 -30.60 -22.28
CA VAL A 120 -43.76 -30.68 -23.51
C VAL A 120 -42.30 -30.61 -23.08
N LEU A 121 -41.52 -31.65 -23.38
CA LEU A 121 -40.07 -31.64 -23.17
C LEU A 121 -39.35 -31.17 -24.43
N GLY A 122 -38.38 -30.28 -24.24
CA GLY A 122 -37.57 -29.66 -25.29
C GLY A 122 -36.65 -28.59 -24.69
N GLY A 123 -35.66 -28.14 -25.43
CA GLY A 123 -34.75 -27.06 -25.03
C GLY A 123 -33.53 -27.49 -24.22
N ALA A 124 -33.25 -28.79 -24.07
CA ALA A 124 -32.02 -29.23 -23.39
C ALA A 124 -30.74 -28.89 -24.20
N ILE A 125 -30.88 -28.83 -25.51
CA ILE A 125 -29.85 -28.43 -26.46
C ILE A 125 -30.41 -27.36 -27.38
N CYS A 126 -29.53 -26.54 -27.96
CA CYS A 126 -29.94 -25.41 -28.79
C CYS A 126 -30.73 -25.83 -30.04
N ASP A 127 -30.32 -26.92 -30.71
CA ASP A 127 -30.96 -27.41 -31.93
C ASP A 127 -32.42 -27.88 -31.72
N ASP A 128 -32.82 -28.09 -30.47
CA ASP A 128 -34.16 -28.49 -30.06
C ASP A 128 -34.77 -27.44 -29.12
N ALA A 129 -34.54 -26.15 -29.40
CA ALA A 129 -35.05 -25.05 -28.58
C ALA A 129 -36.58 -25.06 -28.48
N LEU A 130 -37.10 -24.95 -27.25
CA LEU A 130 -38.54 -24.93 -26.98
C LEU A 130 -39.19 -23.66 -27.55
N VAL A 131 -40.17 -23.80 -28.44
CA VAL A 131 -40.84 -22.66 -29.09
C VAL A 131 -41.87 -22.03 -28.15
N LEU A 132 -41.63 -20.79 -27.72
CA LEU A 132 -42.54 -19.99 -26.91
C LEU A 132 -43.62 -19.31 -27.76
N LYS A 133 -44.79 -19.09 -27.16
CA LYS A 133 -45.93 -18.37 -27.74
C LYS A 133 -46.38 -17.24 -26.83
N ASP A 134 -47.10 -16.25 -27.36
CA ASP A 134 -47.69 -15.22 -26.51
C ASP A 134 -48.64 -15.83 -25.47
N GLY A 135 -48.56 -15.33 -24.23
CA GLY A 135 -49.24 -15.89 -23.07
C GLY A 135 -48.33 -16.76 -22.19
N VAL A 136 -48.93 -17.66 -21.42
CA VAL A 136 -48.22 -18.48 -20.42
C VAL A 136 -47.62 -19.72 -21.07
N ASN A 137 -46.31 -19.93 -20.89
CA ASN A 137 -45.57 -21.10 -21.32
C ASN A 137 -44.90 -21.75 -20.10
N THR A 138 -44.73 -23.06 -20.09
CA THR A 138 -44.03 -23.77 -18.99
C THR A 138 -42.61 -24.09 -19.42
N ILE A 139 -41.63 -23.68 -18.62
CA ILE A 139 -40.20 -23.96 -18.85
C ILE A 139 -39.78 -25.19 -18.03
N PRO A 140 -39.20 -26.22 -18.68
CA PRO A 140 -38.74 -27.42 -17.98
C PRO A 140 -37.61 -27.12 -16.99
N ALA A 141 -37.45 -27.99 -15.99
CA ALA A 141 -36.30 -28.01 -15.10
C ALA A 141 -36.04 -29.45 -14.64
N ASN A 142 -34.78 -29.78 -14.39
CA ASN A 142 -34.42 -31.05 -13.78
C ASN A 142 -34.39 -30.84 -12.26
N GLY A 143 -35.45 -31.28 -11.54
CA GLY A 143 -35.80 -31.00 -10.14
C GLY A 143 -34.76 -31.31 -9.05
N SER A 144 -33.54 -30.79 -9.22
CA SER A 144 -32.38 -30.85 -8.36
C SER A 144 -32.06 -29.43 -7.85
N ASN A 145 -31.21 -29.31 -6.83
CA ASN A 145 -30.73 -27.99 -6.37
C ASN A 145 -29.70 -27.35 -7.33
N TYR A 146 -29.47 -27.94 -8.51
CA TYR A 146 -28.51 -27.46 -9.51
C TYR A 146 -29.20 -26.68 -10.61
N VAL A 147 -28.48 -25.72 -11.20
CA VAL A 147 -28.96 -24.89 -12.29
C VAL A 147 -29.19 -25.76 -13.54
N TYR A 148 -30.39 -25.70 -14.09
CA TYR A 148 -30.75 -26.33 -15.35
C TYR A 148 -30.85 -25.26 -16.43
N THR A 149 -30.27 -25.56 -17.60
CA THR A 149 -30.28 -24.65 -18.74
C THR A 149 -31.34 -25.09 -19.74
N THR A 150 -32.20 -24.16 -20.15
CA THR A 150 -33.20 -24.38 -21.20
C THR A 150 -33.04 -23.38 -22.34
N TRP A 151 -32.89 -23.91 -23.55
CA TRP A 151 -32.95 -23.17 -24.81
C TRP A 151 -34.39 -23.01 -25.26
N VAL A 152 -34.76 -21.77 -25.58
CA VAL A 152 -36.09 -21.41 -26.06
C VAL A 152 -36.00 -20.54 -27.30
N SER A 153 -36.99 -20.61 -28.18
CA SER A 153 -37.11 -19.73 -29.34
C SER A 153 -38.44 -19.00 -29.35
N TYR A 154 -38.49 -17.79 -29.87
CA TYR A 154 -39.72 -17.00 -30.00
C TYR A 154 -39.72 -16.22 -31.31
N THR A 155 -40.83 -16.23 -32.04
CA THR A 155 -41.00 -15.42 -33.25
C THR A 155 -42.02 -14.31 -32.98
N PRO A 156 -41.59 -13.04 -32.96
CA PRO A 156 -42.46 -11.90 -32.63
C PRO A 156 -43.46 -11.62 -33.76
N ALA A 157 -44.72 -11.39 -33.39
CA ALA A 157 -45.79 -11.04 -34.33
C ALA A 157 -45.82 -9.56 -34.73
N ILE A 158 -45.12 -8.69 -33.99
CA ILE A 158 -44.96 -7.26 -34.27
C ILE A 158 -43.52 -6.84 -33.95
N THR A 159 -43.04 -5.77 -34.58
CA THR A 159 -41.81 -5.09 -34.14
C THR A 159 -42.12 -4.33 -32.86
N GLY A 160 -41.32 -4.55 -31.82
CA GLY A 160 -41.59 -4.01 -30.48
C GLY A 160 -40.66 -4.57 -29.41
N ARG A 161 -41.17 -4.71 -28.18
CA ARG A 161 -40.45 -5.22 -27.02
C ARG A 161 -41.05 -6.52 -26.53
N LEU A 162 -40.27 -7.59 -26.56
CA LEU A 162 -40.57 -8.86 -25.91
C LEU A 162 -40.38 -8.71 -24.40
N VAL A 163 -41.37 -9.14 -23.64
CA VAL A 163 -41.39 -9.14 -22.17
C VAL A 163 -41.60 -10.58 -21.70
N LEU A 164 -40.64 -11.09 -20.93
CA LEU A 164 -40.72 -12.38 -20.23
C LEU A 164 -40.96 -12.11 -18.75
N THR A 165 -42.10 -12.57 -18.22
CA THR A 165 -42.48 -12.35 -16.82
C THR A 165 -42.57 -13.68 -16.07
N PHE A 166 -41.88 -13.77 -14.94
CA PHE A 166 -41.83 -14.97 -14.10
C PHE A 166 -42.63 -14.77 -12.79
N PRO A 167 -43.32 -15.81 -12.28
CA PRO A 167 -44.01 -15.78 -10.99
C PRO A 167 -43.10 -15.43 -9.82
N SER A 168 -43.68 -14.81 -8.78
CA SER A 168 -42.95 -14.47 -7.56
C SER A 168 -42.47 -15.75 -6.84
N GLY A 169 -41.16 -15.84 -6.55
CA GLY A 169 -40.53 -17.00 -5.92
C GLY A 169 -39.75 -17.90 -6.90
N THR A 170 -39.87 -17.67 -8.21
CA THR A 170 -39.02 -18.30 -9.24
C THR A 170 -37.64 -17.66 -9.23
N ARG A 171 -36.57 -18.46 -9.18
CA ARG A 171 -35.19 -18.01 -9.36
C ARG A 171 -34.73 -18.31 -10.78
N ILE A 172 -34.50 -17.25 -11.56
CA ILE A 172 -33.84 -17.30 -12.87
C ILE A 172 -32.45 -16.68 -12.70
N TYR A 173 -31.41 -17.45 -13.00
CA TYR A 173 -30.01 -17.05 -12.81
C TYR A 173 -29.50 -16.22 -13.98
N ASN A 174 -29.91 -16.58 -15.19
CA ASN A 174 -29.47 -15.90 -16.40
C ASN A 174 -30.48 -16.04 -17.53
N VAL A 175 -30.56 -14.99 -18.36
CA VAL A 175 -31.33 -14.96 -19.60
C VAL A 175 -30.45 -14.30 -20.66
N LYS A 176 -29.99 -15.10 -21.61
CA LYS A 176 -29.09 -14.65 -22.69
C LYS A 176 -29.74 -14.82 -24.04
N ARG A 177 -29.51 -13.87 -24.94
CA ARG A 177 -29.88 -13.95 -26.36
C ARG A 177 -28.71 -14.48 -27.18
N TYR A 178 -29.00 -15.33 -28.16
CA TYR A 178 -28.04 -15.85 -29.12
C TYR A 178 -28.51 -15.54 -30.54
N SER A 179 -27.57 -15.32 -31.47
CA SER A 179 -27.86 -15.19 -32.90
C SER A 179 -28.26 -16.54 -33.52
N ASP A 180 -27.62 -17.61 -33.05
CA ASP A 180 -27.71 -18.99 -33.50
C ASP A 180 -27.00 -19.89 -32.45
N CYS A 181 -26.98 -21.21 -32.67
CA CYS A 181 -26.46 -22.16 -31.68
C CYS A 181 -24.96 -22.04 -31.39
N ASP A 182 -24.19 -21.49 -32.33
CA ASP A 182 -22.75 -21.24 -32.21
C ASP A 182 -22.41 -19.75 -32.01
N GLY A 183 -23.42 -18.91 -31.82
CA GLY A 183 -23.31 -17.46 -31.79
C GLY A 183 -22.85 -16.87 -30.47
N GLU A 184 -22.42 -15.61 -30.53
CA GLU A 184 -22.09 -14.83 -29.34
C GLU A 184 -23.34 -14.51 -28.50
N ALA A 185 -23.17 -14.58 -27.18
CA ALA A 185 -24.25 -14.39 -26.24
C ALA A 185 -24.37 -12.92 -25.83
N THR A 186 -25.57 -12.36 -25.89
CA THR A 186 -25.86 -11.01 -25.37
C THR A 186 -26.73 -11.10 -24.12
N ASP A 187 -26.33 -10.43 -23.04
CA ASP A 187 -27.14 -10.35 -21.82
C ASP A 187 -28.43 -9.56 -22.08
N ILE A 188 -29.54 -10.02 -21.51
CA ILE A 188 -30.83 -9.32 -21.61
C ILE A 188 -31.08 -8.54 -20.34
N ALA A 189 -31.38 -7.24 -20.50
CA ALA A 189 -31.76 -6.38 -19.39
C ALA A 189 -33.04 -6.88 -18.69
N GLY A 190 -32.95 -7.08 -17.38
CA GLY A 190 -34.06 -7.57 -16.58
C GLY A 190 -33.81 -7.44 -15.08
N ASN A 191 -34.84 -7.68 -14.29
CA ASN A 191 -34.72 -7.99 -12.87
C ASN A 191 -35.12 -9.46 -12.65
N GLU A 192 -34.95 -9.99 -11.44
CA GLU A 192 -35.21 -11.41 -11.12
C GLU A 192 -36.61 -11.91 -11.55
N LYS A 193 -37.57 -11.02 -11.82
CA LYS A 193 -38.96 -11.37 -12.17
C LYS A 193 -39.35 -11.04 -13.60
N MET A 194 -38.58 -10.21 -14.31
CA MET A 194 -38.98 -9.70 -15.62
C MET A 194 -37.78 -9.33 -16.48
N TYR A 195 -37.75 -9.86 -17.71
CA TYR A 195 -36.73 -9.60 -18.72
C TYR A 195 -37.35 -8.96 -19.95
N LYS A 196 -36.65 -7.99 -20.55
CA LYS A 196 -37.18 -7.21 -21.67
C LYS A 196 -36.13 -7.08 -22.76
N MET A 197 -36.53 -7.24 -24.02
CA MET A 197 -35.64 -7.06 -25.17
C MET A 197 -36.38 -6.57 -26.42
N SER A 198 -35.67 -5.83 -27.26
CA SER A 198 -36.19 -5.37 -28.56
C SER A 198 -36.21 -6.53 -29.57
N VAL A 199 -37.32 -6.63 -30.30
CA VAL A 199 -37.59 -7.68 -31.28
C VAL A 199 -38.17 -7.10 -32.56
N THR A 200 -37.79 -7.70 -33.69
CA THR A 200 -38.25 -7.29 -35.02
C THR A 200 -39.26 -8.30 -35.55
N GLU A 201 -40.37 -7.83 -36.09
CA GLU A 201 -41.44 -8.66 -36.64
C GLU A 201 -40.91 -9.79 -37.53
N ASN A 202 -41.40 -11.02 -37.29
CA ASN A 202 -41.06 -12.23 -38.05
C ASN A 202 -39.58 -12.65 -38.00
N VAL A 203 -38.74 -12.02 -37.16
CA VAL A 203 -37.35 -12.46 -36.93
C VAL A 203 -37.30 -13.32 -35.66
N PRO A 204 -37.07 -14.64 -35.76
CA PRO A 204 -37.00 -15.50 -34.59
C PRO A 204 -35.83 -15.08 -33.70
N VAL A 205 -36.04 -15.15 -32.39
CA VAL A 205 -35.01 -14.94 -31.38
C VAL A 205 -34.78 -16.23 -30.62
N LEU A 206 -33.51 -16.52 -30.37
CA LEU A 206 -33.06 -17.69 -29.63
C LEU A 206 -32.54 -17.23 -28.27
N LEU A 207 -33.04 -17.84 -27.20
CA LEU A 207 -32.71 -17.48 -25.82
C LEU A 207 -32.26 -18.70 -25.02
N LYS A 208 -31.37 -18.46 -24.07
CA LYS A 208 -30.89 -19.44 -23.09
C LYS A 208 -31.28 -18.97 -21.69
N LEU A 209 -32.05 -19.80 -20.99
CA LEU A 209 -32.61 -19.56 -19.66
C LEU A 209 -31.98 -20.51 -18.64
N ASP A 210 -31.45 -19.98 -17.54
CA ASP A 210 -30.90 -20.79 -16.45
C ASP A 210 -31.86 -20.77 -15.25
N ASN A 211 -32.50 -21.89 -14.94
CA ASN A 211 -33.51 -22.04 -13.89
C ASN A 211 -33.26 -23.28 -13.02
N GLN A 212 -33.62 -23.22 -11.73
CA GLN A 212 -33.48 -24.36 -10.80
C GLN A 212 -34.77 -25.19 -10.65
N LYS A 213 -35.93 -24.59 -10.93
CA LYS A 213 -37.23 -25.23 -10.76
C LYS A 213 -38.08 -25.01 -11.98
N LEU A 214 -39.04 -25.92 -12.19
CA LEU A 214 -40.06 -25.78 -13.19
C LEU A 214 -40.83 -24.50 -12.91
N CYS A 215 -40.99 -23.65 -13.91
CA CYS A 215 -41.67 -22.38 -13.76
C CYS A 215 -42.44 -22.02 -15.01
N ASP A 216 -43.56 -21.33 -14.80
CA ASP A 216 -44.28 -20.69 -15.90
C ASP A 216 -43.61 -19.35 -16.24
N VAL A 217 -43.57 -19.01 -17.53
CA VAL A 217 -43.16 -17.71 -18.05
C VAL A 217 -44.31 -17.13 -18.87
N THR A 218 -44.69 -15.89 -18.58
CA THR A 218 -45.64 -15.13 -19.39
C THR A 218 -44.87 -14.33 -20.42
N VAL A 219 -45.17 -14.56 -21.70
CA VAL A 219 -44.51 -13.95 -22.85
C VAL A 219 -45.46 -12.95 -23.49
N ALA A 220 -45.00 -11.72 -23.73
CA ALA A 220 -45.77 -10.69 -24.43
C ALA A 220 -44.87 -9.81 -25.30
N CYS A 221 -45.32 -9.43 -26.51
CA CYS A 221 -44.68 -8.41 -27.34
C CYS A 221 -45.50 -7.11 -27.32
N GLN A 222 -44.85 -5.97 -27.01
CA GLN A 222 -45.50 -4.66 -26.84
C GLN A 222 -44.91 -3.62 -27.82
N THR A 223 -45.69 -2.63 -28.26
CA THR A 223 -45.18 -1.46 -29.00
C THR A 223 -44.43 -0.50 -28.06
N VAL A 224 -43.34 0.13 -28.53
CA VAL A 224 -42.51 1.06 -27.76
C VAL A 224 -42.66 2.48 -28.32
N GLU A 225 -43.02 3.46 -27.48
CA GLU A 225 -43.00 4.88 -27.83
C GLU A 225 -41.68 5.55 -27.41
N GLN A 226 -41.30 6.66 -28.07
CA GLN A 226 -40.11 7.43 -27.67
C GLN A 226 -40.25 7.95 -26.24
N GLY A 227 -39.23 7.74 -25.40
CA GLY A 227 -39.22 8.04 -23.97
C GLY A 227 -39.61 6.86 -23.07
N ASP A 228 -40.05 5.73 -23.61
CA ASP A 228 -40.43 4.54 -22.81
C ASP A 228 -39.23 3.73 -22.32
N ASP A 229 -38.07 3.93 -22.93
CA ASP A 229 -36.81 3.30 -22.57
C ASP A 229 -35.65 4.29 -22.71
N CYS A 230 -34.54 3.92 -22.09
CA CYS A 230 -33.34 4.74 -22.02
C CYS A 230 -32.54 4.72 -23.34
N ASP A 231 -32.81 3.77 -24.24
CA ASP A 231 -32.15 3.62 -25.55
C ASP A 231 -32.76 4.58 -26.59
N ASN A 232 -34.03 4.95 -26.41
CA ASN A 232 -34.75 5.91 -27.23
C ASN A 232 -35.41 7.02 -26.38
N PRO A 233 -34.62 7.83 -25.66
CA PRO A 233 -35.13 8.87 -24.78
C PRO A 233 -35.65 10.09 -25.56
N ILE A 234 -36.47 10.91 -24.91
CA ILE A 234 -36.86 12.24 -25.42
C ILE A 234 -35.69 13.20 -25.21
N ILE A 235 -35.30 13.99 -26.20
CA ILE A 235 -34.23 14.99 -26.02
C ILE A 235 -34.79 16.16 -25.20
N ALA A 236 -34.22 16.40 -24.01
CA ALA A 236 -34.53 17.54 -23.17
C ALA A 236 -33.79 18.80 -23.66
N VAL A 237 -34.44 19.95 -23.51
CA VAL A 237 -33.92 21.25 -23.97
C VAL A 237 -33.48 22.09 -22.77
N ASP A 238 -32.29 22.70 -22.88
CA ASP A 238 -31.66 23.55 -21.87
C ASP A 238 -32.46 24.83 -21.62
N GLY A 239 -32.67 25.18 -20.35
CA GLY A 239 -33.41 26.37 -19.91
C GLY A 239 -34.93 26.35 -20.18
N ASP A 240 -35.43 25.36 -20.91
CA ASP A 240 -36.84 25.25 -21.30
C ASP A 240 -37.68 24.42 -20.34
N LEU A 241 -39.00 24.62 -20.40
CA LEU A 241 -39.99 23.79 -19.72
C LEU A 241 -40.27 22.51 -20.53
N ASN A 242 -39.56 21.45 -20.19
CA ASN A 242 -39.73 20.12 -20.74
C ASN A 242 -41.03 19.49 -20.20
N THR A 243 -41.77 18.74 -21.02
CA THR A 243 -43.08 18.18 -20.64
C THR A 243 -42.97 16.69 -20.31
N CYS A 244 -43.54 16.28 -19.17
CA CYS A 244 -43.72 14.88 -18.78
C CYS A 244 -45.18 14.44 -18.92
N LYS A 245 -45.40 13.38 -19.72
CA LYS A 245 -46.73 12.81 -20.01
C LYS A 245 -47.24 12.02 -18.80
N ALA A 246 -47.84 12.71 -17.85
CA ALA A 246 -48.17 12.14 -16.55
C ALA A 246 -49.40 11.21 -16.57
N SER A 247 -50.11 11.12 -17.70
CA SER A 247 -51.20 10.15 -17.91
C SER A 247 -50.74 8.68 -17.94
N LYS A 248 -49.44 8.42 -18.15
CA LYS A 248 -48.84 7.07 -18.21
C LYS A 248 -47.99 6.78 -16.97
N ILE A 249 -48.31 5.69 -16.27
CA ILE A 249 -47.53 5.18 -15.12
C ILE A 249 -46.25 4.52 -15.63
N GLY A 250 -45.15 4.62 -14.88
CA GLY A 250 -43.87 3.98 -15.19
C GLY A 250 -42.77 4.97 -15.56
N ASP A 251 -41.79 4.47 -16.29
CA ASP A 251 -40.58 5.21 -16.65
C ASP A 251 -40.80 6.17 -17.82
N HIS A 252 -40.32 7.40 -17.66
CA HIS A 252 -40.21 8.41 -18.72
C HIS A 252 -38.75 8.85 -18.83
N TRP A 253 -38.13 8.58 -19.97
CA TRP A 253 -36.71 8.80 -20.20
C TRP A 253 -36.45 10.03 -21.07
N TYR A 254 -35.54 10.87 -20.60
CA TYR A 254 -35.04 12.03 -21.32
C TYR A 254 -33.52 11.97 -21.44
N SER A 255 -32.96 12.53 -22.50
CA SER A 255 -31.52 12.71 -22.68
C SER A 255 -31.18 14.19 -22.71
N PHE A 256 -30.06 14.55 -22.09
CA PHE A 256 -29.57 15.91 -22.07
C PHE A 256 -28.06 15.91 -22.28
N THR A 257 -27.59 16.60 -23.32
CA THR A 257 -26.16 16.76 -23.60
C THR A 257 -25.71 18.11 -23.07
N THR A 258 -24.77 18.07 -22.13
CA THR A 258 -24.20 19.25 -21.49
C THR A 258 -23.28 20.02 -22.44
N ASN A 259 -23.36 21.34 -22.44
CA ASN A 259 -22.49 22.21 -23.25
C ASN A 259 -21.23 22.67 -22.50
N LYS A 260 -21.27 22.68 -21.16
CA LYS A 260 -20.19 23.06 -20.25
C LYS A 260 -20.16 22.14 -19.03
N SER A 261 -19.02 22.10 -18.34
CA SER A 261 -18.90 21.47 -17.03
C SER A 261 -19.53 22.38 -15.97
N GLY A 262 -20.12 21.80 -14.94
CA GLY A 262 -20.85 22.55 -13.91
C GLY A 262 -21.82 21.66 -13.15
N PHE A 263 -22.94 22.23 -12.66
CA PHE A 263 -24.00 21.44 -12.04
C PHE A 263 -25.25 21.39 -12.92
N LEU A 264 -25.62 20.19 -13.36
CA LEU A 264 -26.91 19.90 -13.96
C LEU A 264 -28.01 20.02 -12.90
N VAL A 265 -28.90 20.96 -13.11
CA VAL A 265 -30.11 21.17 -12.31
C VAL A 265 -31.31 20.63 -13.09
N VAL A 266 -32.07 19.74 -12.46
CA VAL A 266 -33.36 19.23 -12.96
C VAL A 266 -34.41 19.55 -11.91
N SER A 267 -35.38 20.39 -12.27
CA SER A 267 -36.33 20.93 -11.30
C SER A 267 -37.75 20.97 -11.84
N SER A 268 -38.71 20.56 -11.03
CA SER A 268 -40.14 20.83 -11.24
C SER A 268 -40.73 21.64 -10.08
N CYS A 269 -39.90 22.33 -9.31
CA CYS A 269 -40.39 23.11 -8.19
C CYS A 269 -41.45 24.13 -8.65
N ASN A 270 -42.54 24.23 -7.89
CA ASN A 270 -43.80 24.93 -8.19
C ASN A 270 -44.88 24.09 -8.88
N MET A 271 -44.89 22.76 -8.70
CA MET A 271 -46.07 21.95 -9.05
C MET A 271 -47.26 22.28 -8.14
N ASP A 272 -48.48 22.21 -8.68
CA ASP A 272 -49.72 22.36 -7.88
C ASP A 272 -50.02 21.12 -7.01
N VAL A 273 -49.43 19.98 -7.36
CA VAL A 273 -49.70 18.65 -6.80
C VAL A 273 -48.41 17.98 -6.31
N ASP A 274 -48.55 17.07 -5.34
CA ASP A 274 -47.41 16.33 -4.80
C ASP A 274 -46.88 15.34 -5.84
N PHE A 275 -45.57 15.38 -6.09
CA PHE A 275 -44.93 14.46 -7.01
C PHE A 275 -44.94 13.04 -6.43
N SER A 276 -45.61 12.11 -7.12
CA SER A 276 -45.74 10.71 -6.73
C SER A 276 -44.92 9.83 -7.66
N GLY A 277 -43.61 9.78 -7.40
CA GLY A 277 -42.65 9.07 -8.24
C GLY A 277 -41.21 9.19 -7.73
N LYS A 278 -40.25 8.80 -8.57
CA LYS A 278 -38.81 9.00 -8.37
C LYS A 278 -38.20 9.66 -9.59
N VAL A 279 -37.26 10.56 -9.39
CA VAL A 279 -36.42 11.09 -10.48
C VAL A 279 -34.99 10.64 -10.27
N LEU A 280 -34.43 10.02 -11.29
CA LEU A 280 -33.11 9.40 -11.28
C LEU A 280 -32.28 9.95 -12.43
N LEU A 281 -31.02 10.28 -12.15
CA LEU A 281 -30.03 10.61 -13.18
C LEU A 281 -29.11 9.42 -13.42
N HIS A 282 -28.86 9.14 -14.70
CA HIS A 282 -28.08 8.04 -15.21
C HIS A 282 -27.06 8.55 -16.22
N GLU A 283 -25.85 8.00 -16.24
CA GLU A 283 -24.87 8.33 -17.29
C GLU A 283 -25.10 7.52 -18.57
N ASN A 284 -25.71 6.35 -18.44
CA ASN A 284 -26.09 5.46 -19.53
C ASN A 284 -27.15 4.46 -19.02
N CYS A 285 -27.73 3.69 -19.94
CA CYS A 285 -28.73 2.66 -19.67
C CYS A 285 -28.30 1.59 -18.66
N SER A 286 -27.00 1.33 -18.53
CA SER A 286 -26.41 0.27 -17.69
C SER A 286 -25.86 0.80 -16.36
N SER A 287 -26.02 2.08 -16.04
CA SER A 287 -25.40 2.70 -14.86
C SER A 287 -26.00 2.19 -13.54
N PHE A 288 -25.13 1.64 -12.68
CA PHE A 288 -25.47 1.24 -11.31
C PHE A 288 -25.49 2.45 -10.33
N GLN A 289 -24.78 3.52 -10.66
CA GLN A 289 -24.76 4.76 -9.88
C GLN A 289 -25.99 5.60 -10.22
N LYS A 290 -27.00 5.57 -9.35
CA LYS A 290 -28.24 6.33 -9.51
C LYS A 290 -28.26 7.49 -8.51
N LYS A 291 -28.42 8.71 -9.00
CA LYS A 291 -28.61 9.89 -8.13
C LYS A 291 -30.10 10.22 -8.09
N THR A 292 -30.66 10.32 -6.89
CA THR A 292 -32.09 10.55 -6.69
C THR A 292 -32.35 12.03 -6.44
N ALA A 293 -33.35 12.60 -7.11
CA ALA A 293 -33.79 13.95 -6.82
C ALA A 293 -34.37 14.06 -5.41
N GLY A 294 -34.10 15.18 -4.74
CA GLY A 294 -34.71 15.53 -3.47
C GLY A 294 -36.08 16.20 -3.64
N VAL A 295 -36.71 16.51 -2.51
CA VAL A 295 -37.91 17.37 -2.47
C VAL A 295 -37.50 18.82 -2.64
N CYS A 296 -38.35 19.61 -3.31
CA CYS A 296 -38.15 21.05 -3.44
C CYS A 296 -38.05 21.75 -2.07
N PRO A 297 -37.07 22.65 -1.85
CA PRO A 297 -36.93 23.40 -0.60
C PRO A 297 -38.13 24.30 -0.29
N GLU A 298 -38.74 24.90 -1.32
CA GLU A 298 -39.91 25.79 -1.23
C GLU A 298 -40.92 25.40 -2.32
N GLY A 299 -41.91 24.56 -1.99
CA GLY A 299 -43.00 24.17 -2.90
C GLY A 299 -43.14 22.65 -3.10
N LYS A 300 -44.00 22.24 -4.04
CA LYS A 300 -44.18 20.84 -4.43
C LYS A 300 -43.41 20.57 -5.73
N GLY A 301 -42.96 19.32 -5.91
CA GLY A 301 -42.18 18.87 -7.05
C GLY A 301 -40.90 18.16 -6.62
N PHE A 302 -39.93 18.08 -7.52
CA PHE A 302 -38.61 17.51 -7.27
C PHE A 302 -37.49 18.50 -7.65
N TYR A 303 -36.34 18.36 -6.99
CA TYR A 303 -35.14 19.13 -7.26
C TYR A 303 -33.90 18.22 -7.25
N LEU A 304 -33.12 18.25 -8.32
CA LEU A 304 -31.83 17.58 -8.45
C LEU A 304 -30.78 18.61 -8.85
N ARG A 305 -29.63 18.61 -8.19
CA ARG A 305 -28.42 19.34 -8.59
C ARG A 305 -27.24 18.36 -8.56
N TYR A 306 -26.64 18.09 -9.71
CA TYR A 306 -25.59 17.08 -9.86
C TYR A 306 -24.41 17.60 -10.68
N GLU A 307 -23.19 17.31 -10.26
CA GLU A 307 -22.01 17.73 -10.99
C GLU A 307 -21.86 16.97 -12.32
N VAL A 308 -21.62 17.69 -13.40
CA VAL A 308 -21.52 17.16 -14.77
C VAL A 308 -20.33 17.74 -15.53
N GLU A 309 -19.76 16.91 -16.39
CA GLU A 309 -18.72 17.28 -17.36
C GLU A 309 -19.30 17.80 -18.67
N ALA A 310 -18.61 18.75 -19.33
CA ALA A 310 -18.96 19.25 -20.65
C ALA A 310 -19.02 18.16 -21.73
N GLN A 311 -19.90 18.33 -22.72
CA GLN A 311 -20.05 17.45 -23.88
C GLN A 311 -20.46 16.01 -23.54
N LYS A 312 -20.89 15.75 -22.30
CA LYS A 312 -21.38 14.45 -21.85
C LYS A 312 -22.90 14.43 -21.84
N THR A 313 -23.48 13.33 -22.34
CA THR A 313 -24.93 13.09 -22.33
C THR A 313 -25.32 12.36 -21.06
N TYR A 314 -26.36 12.86 -20.38
CA TYR A 314 -26.97 12.25 -19.22
C TYR A 314 -28.41 11.87 -19.53
N LEU A 315 -28.89 10.81 -18.88
CA LEU A 315 -30.24 10.28 -19.00
C LEU A 315 -31.03 10.60 -17.72
N ILE A 316 -32.15 11.30 -17.86
CA ILE A 316 -33.06 11.65 -16.77
C ILE A 316 -34.24 10.67 -16.84
N ASN A 317 -34.41 9.86 -15.81
CA ASN A 317 -35.55 8.97 -15.65
C ASN A 317 -36.54 9.54 -14.63
N ILE A 318 -37.74 9.84 -15.09
CA ILE A 318 -38.88 10.21 -14.25
C ILE A 318 -39.78 8.99 -14.15
N ASN A 319 -39.74 8.30 -13.02
CA ASN A 319 -40.56 7.12 -12.75
C ASN A 319 -41.82 7.51 -11.96
N LEU A 320 -42.99 7.47 -12.60
CA LEU A 320 -44.27 7.79 -11.96
C LEU A 320 -44.90 6.53 -11.37
N THR A 321 -45.29 6.58 -10.10
CA THR A 321 -45.99 5.47 -9.42
C THR A 321 -47.50 5.56 -9.53
N THR A 322 -48.02 6.74 -9.90
CA THR A 322 -49.46 7.00 -10.09
C THR A 322 -49.67 7.91 -11.29
N SER A 323 -50.68 7.66 -12.10
CA SER A 323 -51.05 8.54 -13.22
C SER A 323 -51.65 9.84 -12.69
N MET A 324 -51.33 10.96 -13.34
CA MET A 324 -51.92 12.27 -13.07
C MET A 324 -52.92 12.63 -14.17
N THR A 325 -53.87 13.51 -13.85
CA THR A 325 -54.91 13.96 -14.79
C THR A 325 -54.42 15.00 -15.80
N ALA A 326 -53.26 15.61 -15.57
CA ALA A 326 -52.61 16.57 -16.45
C ALA A 326 -51.10 16.32 -16.49
N ASP A 327 -50.50 16.55 -17.66
CA ASP A 327 -49.05 16.56 -17.84
C ASP A 327 -48.42 17.70 -17.02
N PHE A 328 -47.16 17.54 -16.62
CA PHE A 328 -46.43 18.57 -15.86
C PHE A 328 -45.12 18.95 -16.57
N HIS A 329 -44.55 20.08 -16.16
CA HIS A 329 -43.33 20.63 -16.73
C HIS A 329 -42.16 20.58 -15.75
N PHE A 330 -40.94 20.44 -16.28
CA PHE A 330 -39.69 20.51 -15.53
C PHE A 330 -38.61 21.25 -16.34
N SER A 331 -37.72 21.95 -15.66
CA SER A 331 -36.57 22.63 -16.28
C SER A 331 -35.31 21.78 -16.18
N VAL A 332 -34.43 21.93 -17.15
CA VAL A 332 -33.08 21.37 -17.16
C VAL A 332 -32.09 22.49 -17.47
N ASN A 333 -31.04 22.67 -16.67
CA ASN A 333 -30.00 23.68 -16.93
C ASN A 333 -28.65 23.28 -16.33
N VAL A 334 -27.54 23.80 -16.86
CA VAL A 334 -26.19 23.62 -16.27
C VAL A 334 -25.71 24.93 -15.65
N GLU A 335 -25.53 24.94 -14.33
CA GLU A 335 -24.99 26.06 -13.55
C GLU A 335 -23.46 26.04 -13.53
N ASP A 336 -22.81 27.21 -13.50
CA ASP A 336 -21.35 27.31 -13.28
C ASP A 336 -20.98 26.98 -11.83
N TYR A 337 -19.74 26.54 -11.59
CA TYR A 337 -19.22 26.32 -10.24
C TYR A 337 -19.26 27.61 -9.40
N GLN A 338 -19.95 27.54 -8.27
CA GLN A 338 -20.00 28.60 -7.28
C GLN A 338 -18.95 28.38 -6.19
N SER A 339 -18.61 29.43 -5.43
CA SER A 339 -17.75 29.27 -4.26
C SER A 339 -18.39 28.29 -3.27
N GLY A 340 -17.60 27.33 -2.80
CA GLY A 340 -18.04 26.22 -1.94
C GLY A 340 -18.45 24.96 -2.70
N ASP A 341 -18.56 24.98 -4.03
CA ASP A 341 -18.83 23.76 -4.79
C ASP A 341 -17.59 22.85 -4.91
N LYS A 342 -16.40 23.45 -4.83
CA LYS A 342 -15.11 22.76 -4.99
C LYS A 342 -14.15 23.08 -3.85
N CYS A 343 -13.22 22.17 -3.60
CA CYS A 343 -12.22 22.31 -2.54
C CYS A 343 -11.21 23.43 -2.83
N ASP A 344 -10.94 23.72 -4.11
CA ASP A 344 -9.99 24.74 -4.58
C ASP A 344 -10.57 26.16 -4.49
N LYS A 345 -11.89 26.25 -4.34
CA LYS A 345 -12.64 27.50 -4.16
C LYS A 345 -13.66 27.35 -3.03
N PRO A 346 -13.22 27.10 -1.78
CA PRO A 346 -14.12 26.85 -0.67
C PRO A 346 -14.79 28.15 -0.19
N LEU A 347 -15.92 28.04 0.50
CA LEU A 347 -16.50 29.17 1.23
C LEU A 347 -15.68 29.47 2.47
N VAL A 348 -15.46 30.75 2.79
CA VAL A 348 -14.75 31.11 4.03
C VAL A 348 -15.69 30.91 5.22
N ALA A 349 -15.34 30.00 6.12
CA ALA A 349 -16.05 29.80 7.37
C ALA A 349 -15.47 30.67 8.49
N THR A 350 -16.31 31.01 9.45
CA THR A 350 -15.94 31.84 10.60
C THR A 350 -16.18 31.09 11.91
N LYS A 351 -15.48 31.50 12.96
CA LYS A 351 -15.70 30.98 14.31
C LYS A 351 -17.12 31.32 14.76
N GLY A 352 -17.85 30.33 15.27
CA GLY A 352 -19.27 30.46 15.59
C GLY A 352 -20.17 29.87 14.50
N ASP A 353 -21.31 30.50 14.25
CA ASP A 353 -22.37 29.94 13.42
C ASP A 353 -22.15 30.23 11.92
N ASN A 354 -22.18 29.19 11.09
CA ASN A 354 -22.09 29.29 9.63
C ASN A 354 -23.41 28.75 9.01
N PRO A 355 -24.21 29.59 8.33
CA PRO A 355 -25.53 29.20 7.84
C PRO A 355 -25.47 28.26 6.62
N ILE A 356 -26.27 27.20 6.65
CA ILE A 356 -26.42 26.18 5.60
C ILE A 356 -27.87 26.17 5.11
N ALA A 357 -28.07 26.29 3.79
CA ALA A 357 -29.40 26.32 3.17
C ALA A 357 -30.16 24.98 3.27
N GLY A 358 -29.47 23.88 3.57
CA GLY A 358 -30.07 22.55 3.75
C GLY A 358 -30.39 21.81 2.45
N VAL A 359 -29.91 22.26 1.29
CA VAL A 359 -30.13 21.58 0.00
C VAL A 359 -29.19 20.37 -0.13
N ALA A 360 -29.66 19.26 -0.71
CA ALA A 360 -28.79 18.11 -1.00
C ALA A 360 -27.62 18.52 -1.91
N GLY A 361 -26.40 18.08 -1.58
CA GLY A 361 -25.20 18.50 -2.30
C GLY A 361 -23.92 18.38 -1.50
N THR A 362 -22.80 18.75 -2.12
CA THR A 362 -21.48 18.85 -1.48
C THR A 362 -21.14 20.31 -1.29
N TYR A 363 -20.66 20.66 -0.09
CA TYR A 363 -20.24 22.00 0.27
C TYR A 363 -18.85 21.98 0.89
N TRP A 364 -17.97 22.81 0.38
CA TRP A 364 -16.60 23.00 0.84
C TRP A 364 -16.45 24.34 1.54
N TYR A 365 -15.79 24.31 2.69
CA TYR A 365 -15.49 25.48 3.48
C TYR A 365 -14.03 25.48 3.93
N GLY A 366 -13.42 26.65 4.01
CA GLY A 366 -12.09 26.88 4.54
C GLY A 366 -12.15 27.57 5.89
N TYR A 367 -11.41 27.05 6.86
CA TYR A 367 -11.27 27.64 8.20
C TYR A 367 -9.80 27.77 8.57
N THR A 368 -9.37 28.98 8.95
CA THR A 368 -7.97 29.27 9.29
C THR A 368 -7.80 29.39 10.81
N LEU A 369 -6.92 28.57 11.35
CA LEU A 369 -6.47 28.62 12.74
C LEU A 369 -5.17 29.40 12.85
N THR A 370 -5.09 30.35 13.77
CA THR A 370 -3.87 31.11 14.06
C THR A 370 -2.92 30.34 14.97
N ASP A 371 -3.46 29.51 15.87
CA ASP A 371 -2.73 28.77 16.89
C ASP A 371 -3.20 27.32 16.97
N PRO A 372 -2.33 26.37 17.36
CA PRO A 372 -2.74 24.98 17.60
C PRO A 372 -3.91 24.90 18.59
N SER A 373 -5.01 24.30 18.14
CA SER A 373 -6.28 24.30 18.87
C SER A 373 -7.05 22.99 18.68
N TYR A 374 -7.83 22.62 19.69
CA TYR A 374 -8.91 21.66 19.58
C TYR A 374 -10.07 22.25 18.79
N LEU A 375 -10.21 21.85 17.54
CA LEU A 375 -11.25 22.26 16.62
C LEU A 375 -12.47 21.35 16.76
N GLU A 376 -13.64 21.94 16.96
CA GLU A 376 -14.94 21.28 16.89
C GLU A 376 -15.82 21.95 15.83
N ILE A 377 -16.36 21.15 14.93
CA ILE A 377 -17.32 21.56 13.89
C ILE A 377 -18.58 20.73 14.09
N SER A 378 -19.71 21.36 14.40
CA SER A 378 -20.93 20.63 14.78
C SER A 378 -22.22 21.30 14.35
N ASN A 379 -23.25 20.50 14.12
CA ASN A 379 -24.65 20.94 14.01
C ASN A 379 -25.57 20.09 14.89
N ILE A 380 -25.08 19.67 16.06
CA ILE A 380 -25.86 18.88 17.02
C ILE A 380 -27.15 19.64 17.37
N GLY A 381 -28.27 18.92 17.37
CA GLY A 381 -29.61 19.47 17.62
C GLY A 381 -30.43 19.74 16.36
N VAL A 382 -29.89 19.48 15.17
CA VAL A 382 -30.63 19.52 13.91
C VAL A 382 -31.32 18.16 13.69
N ALA A 383 -32.63 18.13 13.96
CA ALA A 383 -33.48 16.98 13.65
C ALA A 383 -33.44 16.69 12.14
N ASP A 384 -33.51 15.41 11.77
CA ASP A 384 -33.55 14.92 10.38
C ASP A 384 -32.29 15.21 9.53
N PHE A 385 -31.14 15.51 10.15
CA PHE A 385 -29.88 15.63 9.43
C PHE A 385 -29.49 14.30 8.75
N ALA A 386 -29.36 14.35 7.42
CA ALA A 386 -28.97 13.23 6.58
C ALA A 386 -27.75 13.63 5.72
N GLY A 387 -26.57 13.58 6.33
CA GLY A 387 -25.32 13.91 5.66
C GLY A 387 -24.09 13.45 6.42
N SER A 388 -22.93 13.77 5.86
CA SER A 388 -21.60 13.47 6.41
C SER A 388 -20.75 14.73 6.45
N LEU A 389 -19.85 14.81 7.43
CA LEU A 389 -18.92 15.92 7.61
C LEU A 389 -17.49 15.36 7.67
N TYR A 390 -16.59 15.94 6.89
CA TYR A 390 -15.19 15.53 6.81
C TYR A 390 -14.27 16.74 6.91
N LEU A 391 -13.09 16.55 7.49
CA LEU A 391 -12.03 17.55 7.58
C LEU A 391 -10.83 17.09 6.75
N TYR A 392 -10.23 18.02 6.02
CA TYR A 392 -9.10 17.85 5.12
C TYR A 392 -8.04 18.89 5.42
N LYS A 393 -6.78 18.56 5.12
CA LYS A 393 -5.68 19.53 5.21
C LYS A 393 -5.63 20.42 3.97
N ASP A 394 -5.84 19.81 2.81
CA ASP A 394 -5.83 20.43 1.49
C ASP A 394 -6.66 19.58 0.51
N CYS A 395 -6.80 20.03 -0.74
CA CYS A 395 -7.56 19.34 -1.79
C CYS A 395 -7.04 17.95 -2.17
N GLU A 396 -5.74 17.71 -2.00
CA GLU A 396 -5.06 16.48 -2.45
C GLU A 396 -4.97 15.43 -1.34
N SER A 397 -5.13 15.86 -0.09
CA SER A 397 -5.11 15.01 1.09
C SER A 397 -6.34 14.10 1.21
N SER A 398 -6.15 12.95 1.83
CA SER A 398 -7.26 12.18 2.39
C SER A 398 -7.85 12.91 3.60
N TYR A 399 -9.12 12.65 3.94
CA TYR A 399 -9.73 13.26 5.12
C TYR A 399 -8.97 12.84 6.39
N ILE A 400 -8.68 13.81 7.25
CA ILE A 400 -7.91 13.62 8.50
C ILE A 400 -8.83 13.42 9.71
N ALA A 401 -10.09 13.81 9.60
CA ALA A 401 -11.13 13.52 10.58
C ALA A 401 -12.51 13.45 9.91
N SER A 402 -13.43 12.72 10.52
CA SER A 402 -14.83 12.65 10.10
C SER A 402 -15.75 12.87 11.30
N GLY A 403 -16.95 13.38 11.02
CA GLY A 403 -17.92 13.70 12.05
C GLY A 403 -18.69 12.47 12.55
N SER A 404 -18.92 12.41 13.86
CA SER A 404 -19.75 11.39 14.50
C SER A 404 -21.21 11.86 14.60
N LYS A 405 -22.14 10.98 14.23
CA LYS A 405 -23.58 11.28 14.26
C LYS A 405 -24.12 11.20 15.69
N ASP A 406 -24.81 12.24 16.14
CA ASP A 406 -25.55 12.20 17.42
C ASP A 406 -26.94 11.59 17.17
N TRP A 407 -27.11 10.33 17.57
CA TRP A 407 -28.38 9.61 17.44
C TRP A 407 -29.47 10.09 18.41
N THR A 408 -29.10 10.81 19.46
CA THR A 408 -30.04 11.29 20.49
C THR A 408 -30.64 12.64 20.16
N ASN A 409 -29.84 13.59 19.66
CA ASN A 409 -30.28 14.95 19.36
C ASN A 409 -30.31 15.30 17.87
N GLY A 410 -29.85 14.40 16.99
CA GLY A 410 -29.67 14.67 15.57
C GLY A 410 -28.44 15.55 15.28
N GLY A 411 -27.97 15.52 14.03
CA GLY A 411 -26.78 16.24 13.59
C GLY A 411 -25.48 15.42 13.67
N VAL A 412 -24.37 16.10 13.42
CA VAL A 412 -23.00 15.56 13.41
C VAL A 412 -22.06 16.49 14.18
N SER A 413 -21.07 15.93 14.86
CA SER A 413 -19.95 16.68 15.45
C SER A 413 -18.63 16.04 15.07
N LEU A 414 -17.73 16.86 14.53
CA LEU A 414 -16.35 16.52 14.21
C LEU A 414 -15.45 17.24 15.21
N LYS A 415 -14.52 16.49 15.81
CA LYS A 415 -13.55 16.99 16.79
C LYS A 415 -12.15 16.58 16.37
N TYR A 416 -11.23 17.53 16.31
CA TYR A 416 -9.87 17.30 15.84
C TYR A 416 -8.88 18.27 16.49
N THR A 417 -7.72 17.78 16.92
CA THR A 417 -6.65 18.67 17.39
C THR A 417 -5.84 19.13 16.19
N ALA A 418 -5.99 20.41 15.85
CA ALA A 418 -5.42 21.02 14.67
C ALA A 418 -4.22 21.90 15.03
N LYS A 419 -3.22 21.94 14.15
CA LYS A 419 -2.10 22.90 14.23
C LYS A 419 -2.53 24.24 13.62
N ALA A 420 -1.71 25.28 13.76
CA ALA A 420 -1.94 26.54 13.05
C ALA A 420 -1.92 26.30 11.52
N GLY A 421 -2.85 26.92 10.79
CA GLY A 421 -3.00 26.74 9.35
C GLY A 421 -4.46 26.74 8.89
N THR A 422 -4.64 26.69 7.57
CA THR A 422 -5.97 26.59 6.95
C THR A 422 -6.35 25.14 6.74
N TYR A 423 -7.55 24.78 7.16
CA TYR A 423 -8.16 23.48 6.96
C TYR A 423 -9.39 23.61 6.08
N LEU A 424 -9.70 22.55 5.34
CA LEU A 424 -10.91 22.46 4.52
C LEU A 424 -11.88 21.49 5.18
N PHE A 425 -13.16 21.80 5.25
CA PHE A 425 -14.18 20.83 5.62
C PHE A 425 -15.23 20.66 4.53
N LYS A 426 -15.60 19.40 4.31
CA LYS A 426 -16.56 18.95 3.31
C LYS A 426 -17.83 18.48 4.02
N LEU A 427 -18.94 19.16 3.74
CA LEU A 427 -20.27 18.76 4.17
C LEU A 427 -21.01 18.14 2.98
N GLU A 428 -21.41 16.88 3.11
CA GLU A 428 -22.19 16.17 2.10
C GLU A 428 -23.61 15.93 2.62
N LEU A 429 -24.61 16.57 2.03
CA LEU A 429 -26.01 16.37 2.34
C LEU A 429 -26.62 15.37 1.34
N THR A 430 -27.08 14.22 1.86
CA THR A 430 -27.67 13.15 1.04
C THR A 430 -29.14 13.43 0.68
N THR A 431 -29.84 14.21 1.50
CA THR A 431 -31.21 14.66 1.22
C THR A 431 -31.38 16.12 1.65
N SER A 432 -32.24 16.85 0.96
CA SER A 432 -32.59 18.22 1.36
C SER A 432 -33.34 18.20 2.70
N CYS A 433 -33.00 19.15 3.57
CA CYS A 433 -33.55 19.35 4.91
C CYS A 433 -33.78 20.85 5.17
N LYS A 434 -34.32 21.20 6.34
CA LYS A 434 -34.51 22.61 6.71
C LYS A 434 -33.15 23.31 6.87
N PRO A 435 -33.04 24.62 6.57
CA PRO A 435 -31.83 25.38 6.83
C PRO A 435 -31.35 25.25 8.28
N PHE A 436 -30.04 25.17 8.49
CA PHE A 436 -29.41 25.02 9.81
C PHE A 436 -28.05 25.72 9.88
N ASN A 437 -27.47 25.84 11.08
CA ASN A 437 -26.13 26.39 11.26
C ASN A 437 -25.11 25.28 11.55
N LEU A 438 -23.94 25.40 10.96
CA LEU A 438 -22.75 24.64 11.32
C LEU A 438 -21.89 25.50 12.24
N LYS A 439 -21.74 25.07 13.49
CA LYS A 439 -21.02 25.78 14.53
C LYS A 439 -19.57 25.34 14.59
N ILE A 440 -18.65 26.29 14.47
CA ILE A 440 -17.20 26.08 14.59
C ILE A 440 -16.71 26.67 15.91
N THR A 441 -15.99 25.89 16.69
CA THR A 441 -15.30 26.34 17.90
C THR A 441 -13.87 25.81 17.91
N ASP A 442 -12.94 26.64 18.39
CA ASP A 442 -11.56 26.24 18.65
C ASP A 442 -11.13 26.66 20.07
N ALA A 443 -10.31 25.83 20.70
CA ALA A 443 -9.73 26.08 22.02
C ALA A 443 -8.25 25.67 22.02
N PRO A 444 -7.32 26.46 22.60
CA PRO A 444 -5.89 26.17 22.53
C PRO A 444 -5.51 24.86 23.22
N VAL A 445 -4.59 24.11 22.61
CA VAL A 445 -4.03 22.85 23.15
C VAL A 445 -3.10 23.14 24.33
N LYS A 446 -3.20 22.38 25.41
CA LYS A 446 -2.36 22.51 26.61
C LYS A 446 -1.41 21.31 26.75
N GLN A 447 -0.33 21.50 27.52
CA GLN A 447 0.54 20.38 27.89
C GLN A 447 -0.27 19.26 28.55
N GLY A 448 0.00 18.02 28.18
CA GLY A 448 -0.72 16.83 28.62
C GLY A 448 -1.92 16.45 27.75
N ASP A 449 -2.37 17.29 26.81
CA ASP A 449 -3.51 16.96 25.94
C ASP A 449 -3.10 15.99 24.82
N GLU A 450 -1.80 15.95 24.45
CA GLU A 450 -1.27 15.16 23.33
C GLU A 450 0.00 14.36 23.70
N CYS A 451 0.27 13.29 22.95
CA CYS A 451 1.46 12.46 23.18
C CYS A 451 2.78 13.13 22.78
N ASP A 452 2.75 14.12 21.89
CA ASP A 452 3.92 14.91 21.48
C ASP A 452 4.26 16.03 22.48
N ASN A 453 3.34 16.36 23.39
CA ASN A 453 3.56 17.35 24.44
C ASN A 453 2.99 16.87 25.80
N PRO A 454 3.47 15.73 26.33
CA PRO A 454 2.95 15.15 27.56
C PRO A 454 3.45 15.91 28.80
N PHE A 455 2.81 15.66 29.95
CA PHE A 455 3.40 16.04 31.24
C PHE A 455 4.58 15.14 31.59
N ASN A 456 5.65 15.68 32.17
CA ASN A 456 6.73 14.85 32.68
C ASN A 456 6.30 14.18 34.00
N ALA A 457 6.14 12.86 33.98
CA ALA A 457 5.96 12.08 35.20
C ALA A 457 7.30 11.90 35.91
N LYS A 458 7.26 11.88 37.24
CA LYS A 458 8.42 11.60 38.10
C LYS A 458 8.28 10.26 38.80
N SER A 459 9.40 9.71 39.22
CA SER A 459 9.39 8.56 40.12
C SER A 459 8.70 8.94 41.45
N GLY A 460 7.88 8.02 41.96
CA GLY A 460 6.97 8.26 43.07
C GLY A 460 5.65 8.88 42.61
N GLU A 461 5.10 9.76 43.43
CA GLU A 461 3.72 10.24 43.33
C GLU A 461 3.55 11.38 42.30
N ASN A 462 2.55 11.25 41.43
CA ASN A 462 2.15 12.19 40.39
C ASN A 462 0.66 12.56 40.57
N SER A 463 0.29 13.81 40.24
CA SER A 463 -1.11 14.26 40.23
C SER A 463 -1.70 14.21 38.82
N CYS A 464 -2.98 13.85 38.71
CA CYS A 464 -3.73 13.86 37.46
C CYS A 464 -5.15 14.41 37.66
N ILE A 465 -5.61 15.23 36.71
CA ILE A 465 -6.99 15.71 36.63
C ILE A 465 -7.72 14.82 35.64
N GLY A 466 -8.73 14.08 36.11
CA GLY A 466 -9.39 13.06 35.29
C GLY A 466 -10.38 13.61 34.27
N LYS A 467 -9.92 14.33 33.24
CA LYS A 467 -10.78 14.85 32.17
C LYS A 467 -10.31 14.35 30.80
N GLY A 468 -11.19 13.67 30.07
CA GLY A 468 -10.91 13.22 28.71
C GLY A 468 -9.68 12.30 28.64
N THR A 469 -8.68 12.71 27.86
CA THR A 469 -7.38 12.03 27.74
C THR A 469 -6.28 12.91 28.31
N VAL A 470 -5.39 12.34 29.12
CA VAL A 470 -4.22 13.04 29.67
C VAL A 470 -2.96 12.20 29.48
N TRP A 471 -1.91 12.81 28.94
CA TRP A 471 -0.64 12.17 28.61
C TRP A 471 0.47 12.56 29.58
N TYR A 472 1.25 11.56 29.99
CA TYR A 472 2.51 11.74 30.71
C TYR A 472 3.65 11.02 29.99
N SER A 473 4.88 11.50 30.15
CA SER A 473 6.11 10.81 29.74
C SER A 473 6.94 10.41 30.96
N TYR A 474 7.55 9.24 30.90
CA TYR A 474 8.46 8.75 31.93
C TYR A 474 9.64 8.04 31.28
N GLU A 475 10.87 8.47 31.58
CA GLU A 475 12.10 7.83 31.11
C GLU A 475 12.58 6.81 32.15
N SER A 476 12.73 5.55 31.74
CA SER A 476 13.15 4.49 32.65
C SER A 476 14.64 4.62 33.00
N SER A 477 14.98 4.61 34.29
CA SER A 477 16.36 4.80 34.73
C SER A 477 17.21 3.52 34.68
N LYS A 478 16.57 2.35 34.62
CA LYS A 478 17.23 1.02 34.62
C LYS A 478 16.39 -0.04 33.91
N ASP A 479 17.05 -1.14 33.55
CA ASP A 479 16.37 -2.36 33.12
C ASP A 479 15.64 -3.00 34.31
N GLY A 480 14.39 -3.41 34.11
CA GLY A 480 13.61 -4.03 35.17
C GLY A 480 12.11 -3.97 34.91
N TYR A 481 11.35 -3.66 35.96
CA TYR A 481 9.91 -3.47 35.89
C TYR A 481 9.54 -2.02 36.15
N LEU A 482 8.69 -1.46 35.30
CA LEU A 482 7.94 -0.25 35.57
C LEU A 482 6.61 -0.62 36.25
N GLU A 483 6.35 0.00 37.38
CA GLU A 483 5.16 -0.18 38.20
C GLU A 483 4.38 1.13 38.24
N ILE A 484 3.14 1.11 37.76
CA ILE A 484 2.25 2.27 37.81
C ILE A 484 1.00 1.88 38.58
N ALA A 485 0.63 2.65 39.60
CA ALA A 485 -0.57 2.37 40.38
C ALA A 485 -1.21 3.65 40.92
N THR A 486 -2.53 3.74 40.87
CA THR A 486 -3.29 4.78 41.58
C THR A 486 -3.04 4.73 43.10
N VAL A 487 -3.00 5.88 43.76
CA VAL A 487 -2.77 6.00 45.20
C VAL A 487 -4.10 6.08 45.95
N GLY A 488 -4.29 5.17 46.91
CA GLY A 488 -5.47 5.12 47.78
C GLY A 488 -6.66 4.36 47.19
N ALA A 489 -7.70 4.18 48.00
CA ALA A 489 -8.97 3.61 47.54
C ALA A 489 -9.80 4.71 46.85
N LEU A 490 -10.02 4.56 45.54
CA LEU A 490 -10.78 5.51 44.72
C LEU A 490 -12.15 4.90 44.42
N ALA A 491 -13.16 5.29 45.21
CA ALA A 491 -14.55 4.91 44.91
C ALA A 491 -14.97 5.52 43.56
N ASP A 492 -15.67 4.72 42.74
CA ASP A 492 -16.20 5.12 41.43
C ASP A 492 -15.14 5.61 40.42
N PHE A 493 -13.89 5.14 40.53
CA PHE A 493 -12.83 5.49 39.58
C PHE A 493 -13.12 4.94 38.18
N THR A 494 -13.22 5.85 37.19
CA THR A 494 -13.51 5.51 35.79
C THR A 494 -12.28 5.58 34.87
N GLY A 495 -11.12 5.93 35.42
CA GLY A 495 -9.89 6.12 34.67
C GLY A 495 -9.23 4.79 34.28
N SER A 496 -8.89 4.65 33.01
CA SER A 496 -8.00 3.59 32.52
C SER A 496 -6.71 4.21 32.02
N PHE A 497 -5.62 3.44 31.97
CA PHE A 497 -4.40 3.92 31.32
C PHE A 497 -3.79 2.90 30.39
N GLN A 498 -3.10 3.43 29.38
CA GLN A 498 -2.33 2.68 28.38
C GLN A 498 -0.91 3.23 28.35
N ILE A 499 0.06 2.36 28.08
CA ILE A 499 1.47 2.75 27.92
C ILE A 499 1.89 2.52 26.48
N TYR A 500 2.55 3.54 25.90
CA TYR A 500 3.12 3.53 24.55
C TYR A 500 4.63 3.82 24.62
N THR A 501 5.35 3.50 23.54
CA THR A 501 6.78 3.81 23.36
C THR A 501 7.03 4.93 22.35
N ASP A 502 6.01 5.32 21.59
CA ASP A 502 6.07 6.30 20.51
C ASP A 502 4.73 7.05 20.38
N CYS A 503 4.77 8.23 19.76
CA CYS A 503 3.58 9.00 19.40
C CYS A 503 3.36 8.84 17.89
N GLY A 504 2.28 8.17 17.50
CA GLY A 504 1.96 7.91 16.10
C GLY A 504 0.56 7.32 15.93
N ALA A 505 -0.02 7.46 14.73
CA ALA A 505 -1.36 6.95 14.41
C ALA A 505 -1.47 5.42 14.55
N TYR A 506 -0.35 4.71 14.52
CA TYR A 506 -0.23 3.26 14.67
C TYR A 506 0.57 2.84 15.92
N ALA A 507 0.79 3.75 16.87
CA ALA A 507 1.52 3.45 18.10
C ALA A 507 0.84 2.28 18.84
N SER A 508 1.59 1.19 19.03
CA SER A 508 1.07 -0.02 19.65
C SER A 508 0.99 0.13 21.17
N VAL A 509 -0.12 -0.30 21.76
CA VAL A 509 -0.28 -0.32 23.22
C VAL A 509 0.67 -1.39 23.79
N ARG A 510 1.72 -0.97 24.50
CA ARG A 510 2.68 -1.88 25.15
C ARG A 510 2.06 -2.57 26.36
N ALA A 511 1.21 -1.87 27.10
CA ALA A 511 0.43 -2.43 28.20
C ALA A 511 -0.76 -1.53 28.53
N SER A 512 -1.79 -2.09 29.18
CA SER A 512 -2.96 -1.35 29.62
C SER A 512 -3.46 -1.83 30.98
N SER A 513 -4.15 -0.96 31.70
CA SER A 513 -4.81 -1.28 32.96
C SER A 513 -6.17 -0.58 33.04
N THR A 514 -7.18 -1.31 33.48
CA THR A 514 -8.51 -0.81 33.78
C THR A 514 -8.75 -0.87 35.29
N PRO A 515 -9.64 -0.02 35.84
CA PRO A 515 -10.00 -0.08 37.25
C PRO A 515 -10.54 -1.46 37.64
N VAL A 516 -10.26 -1.90 38.85
CA VAL A 516 -10.96 -3.03 39.48
C VAL A 516 -12.15 -2.47 40.27
N GLU A 517 -13.27 -3.21 40.32
CA GLU A 517 -14.49 -2.78 41.04
C GLU A 517 -14.18 -2.46 42.51
N GLY A 518 -14.38 -1.19 42.91
CA GLY A 518 -14.05 -0.68 44.25
C GLY A 518 -12.58 -0.31 44.49
N GLY A 519 -11.73 -0.35 43.47
CA GLY A 519 -10.31 0.03 43.52
C GLY A 519 -9.88 0.91 42.34
N GLY A 520 -8.60 1.32 42.33
CA GLY A 520 -8.02 2.06 41.21
C GLY A 520 -7.33 1.15 40.18
N ALA A 521 -6.49 1.72 39.33
CA ALA A 521 -5.78 1.01 38.26
C ALA A 521 -4.30 0.78 38.62
N SER A 522 -3.77 -0.42 38.34
CA SER A 522 -2.36 -0.75 38.54
C SER A 522 -1.80 -1.65 37.43
N LEU A 523 -0.52 -1.50 37.13
CA LEU A 523 0.21 -2.29 36.14
C LEU A 523 1.66 -2.47 36.59
N LYS A 524 2.23 -3.65 36.30
CA LYS A 524 3.67 -3.93 36.36
C LYS A 524 4.11 -4.51 35.01
N MET A 525 5.08 -3.89 34.34
CA MET A 525 5.55 -4.33 33.01
C MET A 525 7.08 -4.24 32.86
N LYS A 526 7.66 -5.05 31.96
CA LYS A 526 9.11 -5.05 31.69
C LYS A 526 9.53 -3.82 30.88
N VAL A 527 10.62 -3.18 31.30
CA VAL A 527 11.18 -1.96 30.70
C VAL A 527 12.69 -2.01 30.57
N ASP A 528 13.19 -1.16 29.67
CA ASP A 528 14.58 -1.06 29.25
C ASP A 528 15.12 0.33 29.65
N ALA A 529 16.36 0.41 30.15
CA ALA A 529 16.99 1.63 30.60
C ALA A 529 17.10 2.67 29.47
N GLY A 530 16.83 3.94 29.77
CA GLY A 530 16.85 5.07 28.83
C GLY A 530 15.66 5.11 27.85
N SER A 531 14.74 4.14 27.92
CA SER A 531 13.53 4.17 27.10
C SER A 531 12.47 5.11 27.67
N ILE A 532 11.82 5.87 26.80
CA ILE A 532 10.71 6.76 27.14
C ILE A 532 9.39 6.00 27.01
N TYR A 533 8.56 6.09 28.05
CA TYR A 533 7.24 5.49 28.11
C TYR A 533 6.17 6.58 28.24
N LEU A 534 5.20 6.55 27.35
CA LEU A 534 4.09 7.50 27.31
C LEU A 534 2.87 6.88 28.00
N ILE A 535 2.42 7.47 29.09
CA ILE A 535 1.28 7.03 29.90
C ILE A 535 0.06 7.83 29.51
N LYS A 536 -0.89 7.19 28.82
CA LYS A 536 -2.16 7.77 28.41
C LYS A 536 -3.26 7.40 29.40
N TRP A 537 -3.69 8.35 30.21
CA TRP A 537 -4.91 8.20 31.00
C TRP A 537 -6.13 8.54 30.16
N THR A 538 -7.19 7.73 30.25
CA THR A 538 -8.48 7.94 29.56
C THR A 538 -9.62 7.78 30.55
N PHE A 539 -10.53 8.76 30.57
CA PHE A 539 -11.69 8.80 31.46
C PHE A 539 -12.98 8.79 30.66
N SER A 540 -13.95 7.98 31.06
CA SER A 540 -15.29 7.95 30.45
C SER A 540 -16.17 9.13 30.87
N SER A 541 -15.79 9.84 31.94
CA SER A 541 -16.44 11.05 32.46
C SER A 541 -15.45 11.88 33.26
N ASP A 542 -15.72 13.18 33.43
CA ASP A 542 -14.93 14.04 34.31
C ASP A 542 -14.84 13.45 35.73
N TYR A 543 -13.61 13.25 36.22
CA TYR A 543 -13.25 12.75 37.54
C TYR A 543 -12.40 13.78 38.28
N PRO A 544 -12.57 13.94 39.62
CA PRO A 544 -11.74 14.83 40.42
C PRO A 544 -10.24 14.53 40.33
N GLU A 545 -9.41 15.45 40.81
CA GLU A 545 -7.96 15.22 40.89
C GLU A 545 -7.66 13.96 41.74
N PHE A 546 -6.79 13.10 41.22
CA PHE A 546 -6.29 11.91 41.91
C PHE A 546 -4.77 11.79 41.75
N LYS A 547 -4.18 10.84 42.47
CA LYS A 547 -2.74 10.60 42.48
C LYS A 547 -2.40 9.19 41.96
N PHE A 548 -1.28 9.07 41.27
CA PHE A 548 -0.72 7.78 40.85
C PHE A 548 0.79 7.74 41.11
N ASN A 549 1.30 6.58 41.49
CA ASN A 549 2.72 6.32 41.66
C ASN A 549 3.31 5.72 40.38
N VAL A 550 4.53 6.13 40.06
CA VAL A 550 5.39 5.48 39.08
C VAL A 550 6.65 5.00 39.80
N GLY A 551 6.95 3.71 39.73
CA GLY A 551 8.10 3.10 40.41
C GLY A 551 8.85 2.13 39.50
N GLU A 552 10.11 1.85 39.85
CA GLU A 552 10.95 0.89 39.13
C GLU A 552 11.53 -0.16 40.08
N SER A 553 11.36 -1.44 39.75
CA SER A 553 11.97 -2.56 40.47
C SER A 553 12.92 -3.35 39.57
N ASP A 554 13.96 -3.95 40.17
CA ASP A 554 14.93 -4.78 39.43
C ASP A 554 14.32 -6.14 39.09
N TYR A 555 14.86 -6.81 38.05
CA TYR A 555 14.64 -8.24 37.87
C TYR A 555 15.22 -9.05 39.03
N GLU A 556 14.45 -10.00 39.55
CA GLU A 556 14.98 -11.02 40.46
C GLU A 556 15.81 -12.06 39.68
N PRO A 557 16.76 -12.76 40.33
CA PRO A 557 17.49 -13.85 39.69
C PRO A 557 16.55 -14.89 39.06
N GLY A 558 16.80 -15.19 37.78
CA GLY A 558 16.04 -16.12 36.97
C GLY A 558 14.87 -15.52 36.19
N GLU A 559 14.48 -14.26 36.39
CA GLU A 559 13.31 -13.65 35.73
C GLU A 559 13.60 -13.05 34.35
N ALA A 560 14.86 -12.76 34.09
CA ALA A 560 15.36 -12.20 32.86
C ALA A 560 16.64 -12.90 32.46
N CYS A 561 16.86 -12.97 31.14
CA CYS A 561 18.07 -13.54 30.58
C CYS A 561 19.34 -12.85 31.11
N SER A 562 19.29 -11.52 31.36
CA SER A 562 20.42 -10.73 31.86
C SER A 562 20.80 -11.02 33.32
N LYS A 563 19.91 -11.67 34.09
CA LYS A 563 20.16 -12.11 35.47
C LYS A 563 19.75 -13.57 35.65
N PRO A 564 20.40 -14.54 34.97
CA PRO A 564 20.03 -15.94 35.06
C PRO A 564 20.48 -16.54 36.40
N LEU A 565 19.81 -17.60 36.84
CA LEU A 565 20.31 -18.46 37.93
C LEU A 565 21.53 -19.25 37.44
N SER A 566 22.48 -19.57 38.33
CA SER A 566 23.56 -20.50 37.96
C SER A 566 23.02 -21.93 38.00
N ALA A 567 23.04 -22.63 36.86
CA ALA A 567 22.73 -24.05 36.83
C ALA A 567 23.94 -24.89 37.23
N VAL A 568 23.68 -26.06 37.79
CA VAL A 568 24.67 -27.04 38.22
C VAL A 568 24.47 -28.35 37.45
N LEU A 569 25.52 -29.17 37.33
CA LEU A 569 25.37 -30.54 36.85
C LEU A 569 24.50 -31.35 37.81
N GLY A 570 23.66 -32.24 37.27
CA GLY A 570 22.62 -32.92 38.02
C GLY A 570 21.37 -32.04 38.18
N ASP A 571 20.72 -32.12 39.34
CA ASP A 571 19.39 -31.55 39.55
C ASP A 571 19.41 -30.03 39.71
N ASN A 572 18.48 -29.36 39.03
CA ASN A 572 18.23 -27.91 39.12
C ASN A 572 16.74 -27.69 39.41
N ALA A 573 16.44 -26.85 40.40
CA ALA A 573 15.06 -26.53 40.77
C ALA A 573 14.40 -25.62 39.71
N PHE A 574 13.11 -25.83 39.46
CA PHE A 574 12.25 -25.00 38.63
C PHE A 574 11.01 -24.58 39.45
N PRO A 575 10.92 -23.30 39.87
CA PRO A 575 9.84 -22.84 40.75
C PRO A 575 8.46 -22.94 40.12
N SER A 576 7.48 -23.41 40.88
CA SER A 576 6.11 -23.67 40.42
C SER A 576 5.33 -22.41 40.05
N GLU A 577 5.64 -21.28 40.68
CA GLU A 577 5.00 -19.99 40.46
C GLU A 577 5.53 -19.23 39.22
N LYS A 578 6.65 -19.67 38.64
CA LYS A 578 7.28 -19.00 37.48
C LYS A 578 6.92 -19.71 36.18
N ARG A 579 6.38 -18.96 35.20
CA ARG A 579 6.12 -19.47 33.83
C ARG A 579 7.39 -19.67 33.01
N SER A 580 8.45 -18.94 33.35
CA SER A 580 9.74 -19.01 32.68
C SER A 580 10.84 -18.71 33.68
N THR A 581 11.89 -19.50 33.67
CA THR A 581 13.09 -19.25 34.49
C THR A 581 14.34 -19.41 33.65
N TYR A 582 15.24 -18.42 33.74
CA TYR A 582 16.52 -18.40 33.04
C TYR A 582 17.63 -18.93 33.94
N TYR A 583 18.46 -19.81 33.37
CA TYR A 583 19.65 -20.37 33.99
C TYR A 583 20.87 -20.12 33.10
N SER A 584 22.06 -20.13 33.68
CA SER A 584 23.34 -20.02 32.98
C SER A 584 24.24 -21.17 33.37
N TYR A 585 24.94 -21.73 32.40
CA TYR A 585 25.91 -22.80 32.62
C TYR A 585 27.09 -22.66 31.66
N THR A 586 28.29 -22.88 32.19
CA THR A 586 29.53 -22.92 31.40
C THR A 586 30.12 -24.33 31.52
N PRO A 587 30.16 -25.12 30.44
CA PRO A 587 30.71 -26.47 30.47
C PRO A 587 32.24 -26.41 30.61
N GLU A 588 32.79 -27.34 31.38
CA GLU A 588 34.24 -27.45 31.61
C GLU A 588 34.98 -28.23 30.50
N LYS A 589 34.23 -28.94 29.65
CA LYS A 589 34.73 -29.73 28.53
C LYS A 589 33.83 -29.58 27.31
N ASP A 590 34.39 -29.81 26.13
CA ASP A 590 33.61 -29.92 24.89
C ASP A 590 32.73 -31.16 24.96
N GLY A 591 31.51 -31.06 24.46
CA GLY A 591 30.57 -32.17 24.44
C GLY A 591 29.14 -31.72 24.23
N TRP A 592 28.22 -32.63 24.49
CA TRP A 592 26.80 -32.34 24.43
C TRP A 592 26.28 -31.84 25.76
N LEU A 593 25.75 -30.62 25.80
CA LEU A 593 24.97 -30.13 26.93
C LEU A 593 23.56 -30.74 26.85
N VAL A 594 23.22 -31.57 27.84
CA VAL A 594 21.96 -32.31 27.92
C VAL A 594 21.12 -31.77 29.08
N ILE A 595 19.90 -31.34 28.78
CA ILE A 595 18.87 -30.92 29.73
C ILE A 595 17.79 -32.00 29.72
N SER A 596 17.59 -32.69 30.83
CA SER A 596 16.60 -33.76 30.92
C SER A 596 15.47 -33.39 31.86
N ILE A 597 14.26 -33.38 31.32
CA ILE A 597 13.01 -33.16 32.05
C ILE A 597 12.30 -34.52 32.09
N CYS A 598 12.77 -35.38 32.99
CA CYS A 598 12.49 -36.81 33.00
C CYS A 598 11.95 -37.28 34.35
N ASP A 599 10.79 -36.76 34.74
CA ASP A 599 10.12 -37.12 35.99
C ASP A 599 8.61 -37.22 35.78
N ALA A 600 7.95 -38.14 36.49
CA ALA A 600 6.52 -38.44 36.37
C ALA A 600 5.63 -37.24 36.72
N ASP A 601 6.13 -36.30 37.52
CA ASP A 601 5.42 -35.05 37.83
C ASP A 601 5.30 -34.12 36.61
N TRP A 602 6.08 -34.34 35.55
CA TRP A 602 6.04 -33.57 34.30
C TRP A 602 5.07 -34.14 33.25
N ASN A 603 4.23 -35.12 33.59
CA ASN A 603 3.28 -35.75 32.67
C ASN A 603 2.27 -34.76 32.02
N ASN A 604 2.09 -33.57 32.59
CA ASN A 604 1.22 -32.49 32.10
C ASN A 604 1.98 -31.23 31.66
N TRP A 605 3.30 -31.32 31.49
CA TRP A 605 4.10 -30.18 31.04
C TRP A 605 3.91 -29.92 29.55
N SER A 606 3.63 -28.66 29.21
CA SER A 606 3.45 -28.18 27.84
C SER A 606 4.38 -27.02 27.50
N GLY A 607 5.50 -26.90 28.22
CA GLY A 607 6.51 -25.88 27.99
C GLY A 607 7.60 -26.28 27.00
N ALA A 608 8.66 -25.46 26.97
CA ALA A 608 9.82 -25.67 26.13
C ALA A 608 11.12 -25.28 26.84
N VAL A 609 12.22 -25.91 26.44
CA VAL A 609 13.58 -25.48 26.79
C VAL A 609 14.18 -24.78 25.58
N THR A 610 14.69 -23.57 25.77
CA THR A 610 15.54 -22.88 24.78
C THR A 610 16.94 -22.68 25.34
N ILE A 611 17.94 -22.77 24.47
CA ILE A 611 19.35 -22.60 24.84
C ILE A 611 19.95 -21.58 23.89
N GLN A 612 20.66 -20.59 24.43
CA GLN A 612 21.29 -19.49 23.70
C GLN A 612 22.72 -19.31 24.20
N LYS A 613 23.59 -18.68 23.40
CA LYS A 613 24.95 -18.31 23.86
C LYS A 613 24.91 -17.13 24.83
N ASP A 614 24.06 -16.15 24.53
CA ASP A 614 23.78 -14.97 25.35
C ASP A 614 22.37 -14.45 25.05
N CYS A 615 21.96 -13.37 25.72
CA CYS A 615 20.61 -12.80 25.59
C CYS A 615 20.30 -12.15 24.25
N ASN A 616 21.33 -11.89 23.44
CA ASN A 616 21.20 -11.27 22.12
C ASN A 616 21.36 -12.31 21.00
N SER A 617 21.68 -13.55 21.34
CA SER A 617 21.87 -14.66 20.41
C SER A 617 20.55 -15.35 20.10
N SER A 618 20.40 -15.79 18.85
CA SER A 618 19.31 -16.69 18.48
C SER A 618 19.40 -18.02 19.24
N ALA A 619 18.24 -18.66 19.44
CA ALA A 619 18.18 -19.97 20.07
C ALA A 619 18.93 -21.02 19.23
N LEU A 620 19.77 -21.80 19.91
CA LEU A 620 20.51 -22.89 19.31
C LEU A 620 19.55 -24.04 18.93
N PRO A 621 19.81 -24.75 17.81
CA PRO A 621 19.04 -25.92 17.46
C PRO A 621 19.28 -27.04 18.49
N VAL A 622 18.20 -27.46 19.14
CA VAL A 622 18.21 -28.51 20.17
C VAL A 622 17.70 -29.84 19.62
N GLN A 623 18.45 -30.91 19.82
CA GLN A 623 17.99 -32.28 19.56
C GLN A 623 17.07 -32.72 20.70
N LYS A 624 15.84 -33.14 20.36
CA LYS A 624 14.87 -33.65 21.35
C LYS A 624 14.90 -35.16 21.39
N GLY A 625 14.99 -35.74 22.58
CA GLY A 625 14.88 -37.17 22.83
C GLY A 625 13.79 -37.48 23.84
N THR A 626 13.48 -38.76 23.99
CA THR A 626 12.61 -39.26 25.06
C THR A 626 13.45 -39.77 26.22
N CYS A 627 12.91 -39.67 27.43
CA CYS A 627 13.56 -40.18 28.63
C CYS A 627 13.60 -41.71 28.59
N SER A 628 14.76 -42.29 28.90
CA SER A 628 14.91 -43.75 28.93
C SER A 628 14.17 -44.35 30.14
N GLY A 629 13.01 -44.97 29.90
CA GLY A 629 12.22 -45.66 30.92
C GLY A 629 11.29 -44.79 31.77
N ASN A 630 11.26 -43.47 31.54
CA ASN A 630 10.38 -42.50 32.22
C ASN A 630 9.59 -41.66 31.19
N ILE A 631 8.56 -40.95 31.64
CA ILE A 631 7.83 -39.95 30.84
C ILE A 631 8.62 -38.63 30.90
N GLY A 632 8.77 -37.94 29.76
CA GLY A 632 9.49 -36.67 29.69
C GLY A 632 10.26 -36.45 28.39
N THR A 633 11.02 -35.36 28.32
CA THR A 633 11.82 -34.95 27.15
C THR A 633 13.26 -34.60 27.56
N THR A 634 14.22 -35.05 26.76
CA THR A 634 15.62 -34.60 26.83
C THR A 634 15.92 -33.61 25.71
N TYR A 635 16.72 -32.59 25.98
CA TYR A 635 17.16 -31.58 25.03
C TYR A 635 18.69 -31.60 25.00
N LYS A 636 19.27 -31.64 23.81
CA LYS A 636 20.71 -31.84 23.62
C LYS A 636 21.25 -30.83 22.61
N VAL A 637 22.31 -30.10 22.97
CA VAL A 637 22.96 -29.10 22.11
C VAL A 637 24.48 -29.21 22.19
N GLU A 638 25.16 -28.90 21.09
CA GLU A 638 26.62 -28.88 21.03
C GLU A 638 27.16 -27.75 21.91
N ALA A 639 28.06 -28.08 22.82
CA ALA A 639 28.62 -27.19 23.81
C ALA A 639 30.16 -27.22 23.78
N SER A 640 30.78 -26.06 23.81
CA SER A 640 32.24 -25.93 23.86
C SER A 640 32.70 -25.47 25.22
N ALA A 641 33.79 -26.03 25.71
CA ALA A 641 34.40 -25.72 26.99
C ALA A 641 34.63 -24.21 27.13
N GLY A 642 34.27 -23.65 28.29
CA GLY A 642 34.49 -22.24 28.61
C GLY A 642 33.50 -21.26 27.98
N ASN A 643 32.60 -21.69 27.08
CA ASN A 643 31.53 -20.84 26.58
C ASN A 643 30.32 -20.86 27.54
N SER A 644 29.83 -19.70 27.94
CA SER A 644 28.59 -19.63 28.72
C SER A 644 27.37 -19.85 27.83
N TYR A 645 26.36 -20.55 28.36
CA TYR A 645 25.07 -20.78 27.71
C TYR A 645 23.96 -20.36 28.65
N VAL A 646 22.94 -19.68 28.10
CA VAL A 646 21.70 -19.34 28.82
C VAL A 646 20.61 -20.34 28.44
N ILE A 647 20.02 -20.97 29.45
CA ILE A 647 18.96 -21.97 29.33
C ILE A 647 17.67 -21.34 29.86
N CYS A 648 16.65 -21.18 29.01
CA CYS A 648 15.33 -20.78 29.47
C CYS A 648 14.41 -22.01 29.50
N VAL A 649 13.97 -22.37 30.70
CA VAL A 649 12.94 -23.38 30.89
C VAL A 649 11.62 -22.65 31.01
N THR A 650 10.71 -22.93 30.10
CA THR A 650 9.36 -22.37 30.07
C THR A 650 8.33 -23.42 30.41
N ASN A 651 7.18 -22.95 30.87
CA ASN A 651 6.08 -23.78 31.23
C ASN A 651 4.76 -23.03 31.02
N ASN A 652 3.83 -23.68 30.32
CA ASN A 652 2.53 -23.11 29.97
C ASN A 652 1.42 -23.52 30.95
N THR A 653 1.70 -24.42 31.90
CA THR A 653 0.75 -24.91 32.91
C THR A 653 1.27 -24.61 34.33
N THR A 654 0.48 -24.00 35.21
CA THR A 654 0.89 -23.79 36.60
C THR A 654 0.88 -25.09 37.39
N PHE A 655 1.98 -25.41 38.08
CA PHE A 655 2.09 -26.56 38.99
C PHE A 655 1.83 -26.13 40.43
N ASN A 656 1.45 -27.08 41.28
CA ASN A 656 1.17 -26.85 42.71
C ASN A 656 2.37 -27.18 43.63
N HIS A 657 3.52 -27.52 43.04
CA HIS A 657 4.78 -27.81 43.72
C HIS A 657 5.94 -27.56 42.76
N ASP A 658 7.11 -27.23 43.31
CA ASP A 658 8.33 -26.98 42.51
C ASP A 658 8.78 -28.25 41.80
N MET A 659 9.23 -28.08 40.56
CA MET A 659 9.75 -29.17 39.75
C MET A 659 11.26 -29.12 39.67
N SER A 660 11.89 -30.09 39.02
CA SER A 660 13.32 -30.04 38.71
C SER A 660 13.63 -30.56 37.31
N PHE A 661 14.74 -30.10 36.74
CA PHE A 661 15.35 -30.66 35.54
C PHE A 661 16.81 -31.03 35.83
N THR A 662 17.35 -31.98 35.07
CA THR A 662 18.76 -32.38 35.23
C THR A 662 19.63 -31.84 34.10
N LEU A 663 20.87 -31.49 34.42
CA LEU A 663 21.86 -31.00 33.47
C LEU A 663 23.08 -31.93 33.41
N ALA A 664 23.54 -32.29 32.22
CA ALA A 664 24.73 -33.11 32.01
C ALA A 664 25.58 -32.60 30.83
N VAL A 665 26.87 -32.94 30.82
CA VAL A 665 27.75 -32.77 29.65
C VAL A 665 28.29 -34.13 29.22
N GLU A 666 27.78 -34.66 28.11
CA GLU A 666 28.18 -35.95 27.54
C GLU A 666 29.30 -35.77 26.51
N ASP A 667 30.22 -36.73 26.38
CA ASP A 667 31.26 -36.67 25.33
C ASP A 667 30.66 -36.90 23.93
N TYR A 668 31.28 -36.34 22.89
CA TYR A 668 30.91 -36.66 21.51
C TYR A 668 31.22 -38.11 21.17
N ALA A 669 30.26 -38.85 20.63
CA ALA A 669 30.55 -40.10 19.92
C ALA A 669 31.00 -39.81 18.48
N LEU A 670 31.66 -40.79 17.85
CA LEU A 670 32.01 -40.69 16.42
C LEU A 670 30.74 -40.49 15.57
N GLY A 671 30.76 -39.46 14.73
CA GLY A 671 29.63 -39.05 13.90
C GLY A 671 28.64 -38.11 14.58
N ASP A 672 28.83 -37.73 15.85
CA ASP A 672 27.91 -36.82 16.54
C ASP A 672 27.97 -35.38 16.05
N ALA A 673 29.17 -34.92 15.73
CA ALA A 673 29.43 -33.54 15.36
C ALA A 673 30.36 -33.50 14.14
N CYS A 674 30.32 -32.39 13.42
CA CYS A 674 31.22 -32.17 12.27
C CYS A 674 32.71 -32.27 12.69
N ALA A 675 33.05 -31.85 13.91
CA ALA A 675 34.40 -31.92 14.45
C ALA A 675 34.89 -33.36 14.74
N MET A 676 33.97 -34.31 14.88
CA MET A 676 34.24 -35.73 15.12
C MET A 676 33.45 -36.61 14.14
N PRO A 677 33.70 -36.49 12.82
CA PRO A 677 32.94 -37.22 11.83
C PRO A 677 33.43 -38.68 11.73
N ILE A 678 32.60 -39.54 11.15
CA ILE A 678 33.03 -40.87 10.72
C ILE A 678 33.86 -40.68 9.44
N GLU A 679 35.18 -40.89 9.51
CA GLU A 679 36.05 -40.79 8.35
C GLU A 679 35.90 -41.99 7.41
N LEU A 680 35.68 -41.70 6.13
CA LEU A 680 35.46 -42.68 5.08
C LEU A 680 36.69 -42.74 4.18
N SER A 681 37.25 -43.94 4.03
CA SER A 681 38.36 -44.20 3.10
C SER A 681 37.92 -44.30 1.64
N SER A 682 36.62 -44.50 1.39
CA SER A 682 36.00 -44.55 0.06
C SER A 682 34.50 -44.31 0.16
N VAL A 683 33.92 -43.71 -0.89
CA VAL A 683 32.47 -43.49 -1.04
C VAL A 683 31.90 -44.22 -2.28
N ALA A 684 32.65 -45.20 -2.81
CA ALA A 684 32.28 -45.93 -4.03
C ALA A 684 31.07 -46.86 -3.86
N GLU A 685 30.81 -47.32 -2.64
CA GLU A 685 29.68 -48.18 -2.29
C GLU A 685 28.71 -47.43 -1.36
N PRO A 686 27.40 -47.75 -1.37
CA PRO A 686 26.44 -47.17 -0.44
C PRO A 686 26.82 -47.40 1.03
N ILE A 687 26.73 -46.35 1.84
CA ILE A 687 27.06 -46.33 3.27
C ILE A 687 25.76 -46.47 4.07
N THR A 688 25.74 -47.38 5.04
CA THR A 688 24.59 -47.56 5.95
C THR A 688 24.71 -46.62 7.15
N VAL A 689 23.62 -45.97 7.50
CA VAL A 689 23.50 -45.15 8.71
C VAL A 689 23.01 -46.05 9.84
N GLU A 690 23.90 -46.33 10.80
CA GLU A 690 23.60 -47.19 11.95
C GLU A 690 22.59 -46.55 12.92
N ARG A 691 22.56 -45.21 12.98
CA ARG A 691 21.56 -44.48 13.77
C ARG A 691 20.18 -44.60 13.14
N THR A 692 19.18 -44.86 13.97
CA THR A 692 17.77 -44.88 13.55
C THR A 692 17.09 -43.52 13.65
N LEU A 693 17.64 -42.55 14.39
CA LEU A 693 17.10 -41.21 14.58
C LEU A 693 18.24 -40.22 14.86
N GLY A 694 18.11 -38.99 14.39
CA GLY A 694 19.06 -37.89 14.64
C GLY A 694 20.12 -37.70 13.56
N SER A 695 21.15 -36.93 13.88
CA SER A 695 22.23 -36.51 12.97
C SER A 695 23.42 -37.47 13.03
N THR A 696 24.02 -37.77 11.88
CA THR A 696 25.28 -38.52 11.76
C THR A 696 26.20 -37.86 10.74
N TRP A 697 27.37 -37.42 11.18
CA TRP A 697 28.41 -36.78 10.38
C TRP A 697 29.43 -37.78 9.83
N TYR A 698 29.71 -37.67 8.54
CA TYR A 698 30.73 -38.42 7.81
C TYR A 698 31.70 -37.46 7.15
N LYS A 699 32.92 -37.91 6.86
CA LYS A 699 33.93 -37.13 6.13
C LYS A 699 34.62 -37.98 5.07
N PHE A 700 34.77 -37.45 3.87
CA PHE A 700 35.63 -38.00 2.83
C PHE A 700 36.42 -36.88 2.13
N ILE A 701 37.45 -37.24 1.35
CA ILE A 701 38.22 -36.29 0.54
C ILE A 701 37.82 -36.49 -0.92
N ALA A 702 37.43 -35.40 -1.60
CA ALA A 702 37.15 -35.45 -3.04
C ALA A 702 38.41 -35.83 -3.82
N ASP A 703 38.33 -36.86 -4.65
CA ASP A 703 39.47 -37.37 -5.41
C ASP A 703 39.65 -36.67 -6.77
N LYS A 704 38.61 -35.97 -7.27
CA LYS A 704 38.58 -35.33 -8.58
C LYS A 704 37.80 -34.03 -8.55
N ASP A 705 38.14 -33.12 -9.45
CA ASP A 705 37.34 -31.92 -9.73
C ASP A 705 36.01 -32.33 -10.39
N GLY A 706 34.88 -31.86 -9.87
CA GLY A 706 33.59 -32.05 -10.52
C GLY A 706 32.39 -31.95 -9.60
N PHE A 707 31.24 -32.42 -10.09
CA PHE A 707 30.00 -32.46 -9.32
C PHE A 707 29.88 -33.77 -8.56
N TYR A 708 29.78 -33.68 -7.24
CA TYR A 708 29.43 -34.78 -6.36
C TYR A 708 27.95 -34.66 -6.02
N THR A 709 27.19 -35.73 -6.26
CA THR A 709 25.79 -35.83 -5.86
C THR A 709 25.68 -36.84 -4.73
N ILE A 710 25.34 -36.37 -3.54
CA ILE A 710 25.12 -37.15 -2.34
C ILE A 710 23.62 -37.44 -2.25
N SER A 711 23.21 -38.70 -2.25
CA SER A 711 21.79 -39.09 -2.22
C SER A 711 21.52 -40.19 -1.20
N SER A 712 20.27 -40.31 -0.76
CA SER A 712 19.84 -41.38 0.16
C SER A 712 18.66 -42.16 -0.41
N ASN A 713 18.63 -43.47 -0.14
CA ASN A 713 17.66 -44.41 -0.70
C ASN A 713 16.24 -44.28 -0.09
N THR A 714 16.11 -43.86 1.18
CA THR A 714 14.84 -43.98 1.93
C THR A 714 14.73 -43.01 3.11
N LEU A 715 14.84 -41.70 2.91
CA LEU A 715 14.44 -40.73 3.95
C LEU A 715 12.92 -40.52 3.89
N PRO A 716 12.16 -40.65 5.02
CA PRO A 716 10.71 -40.45 5.01
C PRO A 716 10.39 -39.00 4.59
N GLY A 717 9.68 -38.84 3.48
CA GLY A 717 9.28 -37.55 2.93
C GLY A 717 8.33 -36.83 3.87
N GLY A 718 8.83 -35.77 4.51
CA GLY A 718 8.05 -34.81 5.28
C GLY A 718 8.30 -33.42 4.70
N THR A 719 7.21 -32.71 4.38
CA THR A 719 7.19 -31.32 3.91
C THR A 719 8.07 -30.43 4.79
N ILE A 720 8.87 -29.55 4.18
CA ILE A 720 9.66 -28.53 4.88
C ILE A 720 8.69 -27.62 5.64
N ILE A 721 8.71 -27.68 6.97
CA ILE A 721 8.17 -26.63 7.83
C ILE A 721 9.37 -25.99 8.53
N ILE A 722 9.67 -24.75 8.17
CA ILE A 722 10.61 -23.92 8.92
C ILE A 722 9.95 -23.64 10.27
N GLY A 723 10.51 -24.20 11.34
CA GLY A 723 10.05 -23.99 12.71
C GLY A 723 9.45 -25.24 13.37
N GLY A 724 10.31 -26.15 13.84
CA GLY A 724 9.97 -27.13 14.86
C GLY A 724 9.48 -28.51 14.36
N SER A 725 10.26 -29.54 14.71
CA SER A 725 10.00 -31.00 14.64
C SER A 725 10.12 -31.73 13.28
N GLY A 726 11.18 -32.54 13.14
CA GLY A 726 11.08 -33.88 12.55
C GLY A 726 11.39 -34.11 11.06
N SER A 727 11.98 -33.17 10.32
CA SER A 727 12.32 -33.44 8.90
C SER A 727 13.65 -34.18 8.74
N SER A 728 13.65 -35.22 7.90
CA SER A 728 14.88 -35.89 7.47
C SER A 728 15.55 -35.11 6.35
N THR A 729 16.87 -34.95 6.36
CA THR A 729 17.60 -34.18 5.34
C THR A 729 19.05 -34.63 5.23
N ILE A 730 19.69 -34.34 4.09
CA ILE A 730 21.13 -34.47 3.90
C ILE A 730 21.70 -33.05 3.92
N GLN A 731 22.77 -32.82 4.68
CA GLN A 731 23.50 -31.56 4.66
C GLN A 731 24.96 -31.81 4.32
N VAL A 732 25.58 -30.90 3.57
CA VAL A 732 26.96 -31.01 3.14
C VAL A 732 27.70 -29.72 3.47
N LYS A 733 28.93 -29.86 4.00
CA LYS A 733 29.93 -28.78 4.11
C LYS A 733 31.19 -29.18 3.36
N THR A 734 31.91 -28.21 2.83
CA THR A 734 33.20 -28.42 2.13
C THR A 734 34.30 -27.64 2.83
N GLY A 735 35.54 -28.14 2.74
CA GLY A 735 36.72 -27.56 3.38
C GLY A 735 36.84 -27.95 4.84
N ASP A 736 36.09 -27.28 5.72
CA ASP A 736 36.08 -27.50 7.16
C ASP A 736 34.66 -27.36 7.77
N CYS A 737 34.57 -27.42 9.10
CA CYS A 737 33.30 -27.30 9.80
C CYS A 737 32.73 -25.88 9.87
N SER A 738 33.47 -24.86 9.44
CA SER A 738 33.01 -23.48 9.29
C SER A 738 32.38 -23.20 7.91
N GLY A 739 32.59 -24.10 6.94
CA GLY A 739 32.03 -23.99 5.58
C GLY A 739 30.50 -23.87 5.54
N GLN A 740 30.00 -23.24 4.46
CA GLN A 740 28.57 -23.05 4.21
C GLN A 740 27.84 -24.39 4.19
N LEU A 741 26.73 -24.47 4.92
CA LEU A 741 25.90 -25.67 5.00
C LEU A 741 24.92 -25.72 3.83
N ILE A 742 25.07 -26.71 2.96
CA ILE A 742 24.19 -26.94 1.81
C ILE A 742 23.23 -28.08 2.15
N SER A 743 21.92 -27.82 2.15
CA SER A 743 20.91 -28.83 2.49
C SER A 743 20.21 -29.38 1.25
N SER A 744 19.78 -30.64 1.32
CA SER A 744 19.11 -31.34 0.22
C SER A 744 17.75 -30.74 -0.14
N THR A 745 17.43 -30.71 -1.43
CA THR A 745 16.07 -30.50 -1.94
C THR A 745 15.33 -31.83 -2.11
N TYR A 746 14.01 -31.80 -1.97
CA TYR A 746 13.16 -32.98 -2.20
C TYR A 746 12.93 -33.16 -3.71
N THR A 747 13.32 -34.30 -4.27
CA THR A 747 13.08 -34.64 -5.67
C THR A 747 12.20 -35.89 -5.77
N SER A 748 11.69 -36.19 -6.98
CA SER A 748 10.91 -37.41 -7.25
C SER A 748 11.68 -38.71 -7.00
N GLU A 749 13.01 -38.64 -6.86
CA GLU A 749 13.91 -39.78 -6.62
C GLU A 749 14.41 -39.85 -5.16
N GLY A 750 14.04 -38.89 -4.29
CA GLY A 750 14.46 -38.81 -2.89
C GLY A 750 15.15 -37.49 -2.53
N TYR A 751 15.88 -37.47 -1.41
CA TYR A 751 16.69 -36.31 -1.02
C TYR A 751 18.10 -36.46 -1.61
N ALA A 752 18.55 -35.41 -2.30
CA ALA A 752 19.90 -35.34 -2.85
C ALA A 752 20.50 -33.95 -2.70
N VAL A 753 21.83 -33.88 -2.58
CA VAL A 753 22.62 -32.65 -2.62
C VAL A 753 23.62 -32.78 -3.75
N LYS A 754 23.60 -31.87 -4.71
CA LYS A 754 24.60 -31.77 -5.77
C LYS A 754 25.49 -30.56 -5.52
N VAL A 755 26.79 -30.78 -5.42
CA VAL A 755 27.79 -29.74 -5.12
C VAL A 755 29.01 -29.89 -6.02
N GLY A 756 29.54 -28.77 -6.49
CA GLY A 756 30.82 -28.72 -7.21
C GLY A 756 31.97 -28.71 -6.21
N ILE A 757 32.89 -29.66 -6.31
CA ILE A 757 33.99 -29.82 -5.35
C ILE A 757 35.31 -29.98 -6.11
N ALA A 758 36.34 -29.25 -5.67
CA ALA A 758 37.70 -29.41 -6.18
C ALA A 758 38.39 -30.62 -5.53
N ALA A 759 39.25 -31.30 -6.28
CA ALA A 759 40.06 -32.41 -5.81
C ALA A 759 40.90 -32.01 -4.59
N GLY A 760 40.98 -32.90 -3.60
CA GLY A 760 41.66 -32.67 -2.33
C GLY A 760 40.82 -31.94 -1.28
N THR A 761 39.63 -31.44 -1.63
CA THR A 761 38.73 -30.78 -0.66
C THR A 761 38.10 -31.81 0.26
N SER A 762 38.11 -31.55 1.57
CA SER A 762 37.36 -32.36 2.55
C SER A 762 35.87 -32.08 2.43
N VAL A 763 35.06 -33.12 2.44
CA VAL A 763 33.60 -33.06 2.31
C VAL A 763 32.99 -33.69 3.56
N TYR A 764 32.21 -32.91 4.29
CA TYR A 764 31.50 -33.35 5.49
C TYR A 764 30.03 -33.54 5.14
N VAL A 765 29.51 -34.74 5.36
CA VAL A 765 28.13 -35.11 5.05
C VAL A 765 27.40 -35.40 6.34
N ASN A 766 26.34 -34.66 6.62
CA ASN A 766 25.43 -34.91 7.72
C ASN A 766 24.15 -35.59 7.21
N ILE A 767 23.88 -36.79 7.67
CA ILE A 767 22.59 -37.46 7.45
C ILE A 767 21.71 -37.24 8.67
N ILE A 768 20.60 -36.55 8.50
CA ILE A 768 19.61 -36.30 9.55
C ILE A 768 18.39 -37.18 9.31
N ILE A 769 18.10 -38.06 10.26
CA ILE A 769 16.89 -38.88 10.29
C ILE A 769 15.92 -38.24 11.28
N GLY A 770 14.87 -37.62 10.76
CA GLY A 770 13.88 -36.87 11.55
C GLY A 770 12.81 -37.74 12.20
N GLN A 771 12.64 -38.98 11.74
CA GLN A 771 11.73 -39.99 12.31
C GLN A 771 12.40 -41.36 12.36
N GLU A 772 12.15 -42.10 13.44
CA GLU A 772 12.88 -43.35 13.74
C GLU A 772 12.75 -44.36 12.59
N LYS A 773 13.88 -44.66 11.95
CA LYS A 773 13.95 -45.54 10.78
C LYS A 773 15.32 -46.22 10.66
N SER A 774 15.33 -47.54 10.66
CA SER A 774 16.52 -48.36 10.42
C SER A 774 16.77 -48.61 8.92
N GLY A 775 18.03 -48.88 8.55
CA GLY A 775 18.39 -49.30 7.19
C GLY A 775 18.48 -48.17 6.18
N VAL A 776 18.60 -46.92 6.64
CA VAL A 776 18.87 -45.76 5.80
C VAL A 776 20.27 -45.91 5.21
N THR A 777 20.40 -45.82 3.89
CA THR A 777 21.71 -45.78 3.22
C THR A 777 21.84 -44.50 2.39
N TRP A 778 23.07 -44.08 2.19
CA TRP A 778 23.41 -42.96 1.31
C TRP A 778 24.60 -43.30 0.44
N SER A 779 24.69 -42.65 -0.72
CA SER A 779 25.75 -42.88 -1.70
C SER A 779 26.21 -41.57 -2.31
N VAL A 780 27.37 -41.62 -2.98
CA VAL A 780 27.94 -40.50 -3.70
C VAL A 780 28.10 -40.90 -5.15
N THR A 781 27.58 -40.07 -6.06
CA THR A 781 27.82 -40.20 -7.49
C THR A 781 28.63 -39.00 -7.98
N TYR A 782 29.52 -39.23 -8.95
CA TYR A 782 30.43 -38.23 -9.47
C TYR A 782 30.18 -37.98 -10.96
N LYS A 783 30.19 -36.70 -11.35
CA LYS A 783 30.20 -36.26 -12.74
C LYS A 783 31.36 -35.27 -12.94
N VAL A 784 32.21 -35.53 -13.92
CA VAL A 784 33.23 -34.56 -14.38
C VAL A 784 32.54 -33.28 -14.83
N ALA A 785 33.00 -32.13 -14.33
CA ALA A 785 32.52 -30.83 -14.78
C ALA A 785 33.18 -30.43 -16.11
N GLN A 786 32.38 -29.92 -17.04
CA GLN A 786 32.87 -29.32 -18.27
C GLN A 786 33.43 -27.91 -18.00
N GLU A 787 34.22 -27.39 -18.93
CA GLU A 787 34.76 -26.03 -18.83
C GLU A 787 33.64 -24.99 -18.74
N GLY A 788 33.72 -24.13 -17.73
CA GLY A 788 32.73 -23.12 -17.38
C GLY A 788 31.62 -23.61 -16.43
N GLU A 789 31.45 -24.91 -16.19
CA GLU A 789 30.38 -25.38 -15.27
C GLU A 789 30.71 -25.09 -13.78
N LEU A 790 31.98 -24.88 -13.44
CA LEU A 790 32.45 -24.63 -12.06
C LEU A 790 33.45 -23.49 -12.01
N CYS A 791 33.43 -22.72 -10.91
CA CYS A 791 34.29 -21.54 -10.73
C CYS A 791 35.79 -21.83 -10.79
N PHE A 792 36.22 -23.04 -10.39
CA PHE A 792 37.62 -23.49 -10.42
C PHE A 792 38.00 -24.16 -11.74
N ASN A 793 37.05 -24.29 -12.67
CA ASN A 793 37.30 -24.67 -14.06
C ASN A 793 36.56 -23.69 -15.02
N PRO A 794 36.83 -22.37 -14.94
CA PRO A 794 36.10 -21.36 -15.69
C PRO A 794 36.60 -21.27 -17.14
N LYS A 795 35.75 -20.75 -18.04
CA LYS A 795 36.17 -20.39 -19.40
C LYS A 795 37.05 -19.15 -19.38
N LYS A 796 38.25 -19.22 -19.93
CA LYS A 796 39.22 -18.11 -19.90
C LYS A 796 38.96 -17.11 -21.03
N VAL A 797 38.99 -15.82 -20.70
CA VAL A 797 38.75 -14.72 -21.64
C VAL A 797 39.72 -13.58 -21.35
N GLU A 798 40.42 -13.12 -22.37
CA GLU A 798 41.18 -11.87 -22.32
C GLU A 798 40.36 -10.74 -22.92
N VAL A 799 40.31 -9.59 -22.26
CA VAL A 799 39.52 -8.43 -22.70
C VAL A 799 40.41 -7.21 -22.90
N ASP A 800 40.21 -6.53 -24.02
CA ASP A 800 40.80 -5.24 -24.35
C ASP A 800 39.74 -4.27 -24.90
N GLU A 801 40.18 -3.10 -25.37
CA GLU A 801 39.34 -2.01 -25.88
C GLU A 801 38.49 -2.42 -27.09
N THR A 802 38.82 -3.51 -27.80
CA THR A 802 38.03 -3.99 -28.95
C THR A 802 36.81 -4.80 -28.54
N GLY A 803 36.75 -5.22 -27.27
CA GLY A 803 35.68 -6.02 -26.71
C GLY A 803 35.64 -7.47 -27.22
N THR A 804 34.79 -8.27 -26.58
CA THR A 804 34.53 -9.67 -26.92
C THR A 804 33.09 -10.03 -26.56
N THR A 805 32.60 -11.16 -27.06
CA THR A 805 31.26 -11.65 -26.74
C THR A 805 31.31 -12.93 -25.94
N LEU A 806 30.54 -12.98 -24.85
CA LEU A 806 30.37 -14.18 -24.03
C LEU A 806 29.01 -14.80 -24.32
N MET A 807 28.94 -16.12 -24.22
CA MET A 807 27.67 -16.85 -24.39
C MET A 807 27.01 -17.00 -23.03
N CYS A 808 25.69 -16.79 -22.96
CA CYS A 808 24.92 -17.15 -21.78
C CYS A 808 24.59 -18.64 -21.75
N PRO A 809 24.44 -19.23 -20.54
CA PRO A 809 23.87 -20.55 -20.39
C PRO A 809 22.39 -20.59 -20.85
N THR A 810 21.88 -21.78 -21.19
CA THR A 810 20.44 -22.02 -21.48
C THR A 810 19.80 -22.84 -20.36
N GLY A 811 18.59 -22.45 -19.93
CA GLY A 811 17.90 -23.05 -18.77
C GLY A 811 18.60 -22.79 -17.44
N GLU A 812 18.08 -23.32 -16.32
CA GLU A 812 18.61 -23.14 -14.95
C GLU A 812 20.03 -23.72 -14.78
N SER A 813 21.03 -23.04 -15.32
CA SER A 813 22.44 -23.41 -15.25
C SER A 813 23.33 -22.18 -15.10
N SER A 814 24.51 -22.41 -14.53
CA SER A 814 25.53 -21.38 -14.32
C SER A 814 26.71 -21.60 -15.27
N LEU A 815 27.24 -20.51 -15.83
CA LEU A 815 28.44 -20.53 -16.64
C LEU A 815 29.48 -19.52 -16.09
N TRP A 816 30.65 -20.04 -15.76
CA TRP A 816 31.75 -19.32 -15.15
C TRP A 816 32.79 -18.91 -16.19
N TYR A 817 33.16 -17.63 -16.15
CA TYR A 817 34.22 -17.02 -16.96
C TYR A 817 35.34 -16.47 -16.08
N ALA A 818 36.58 -16.62 -16.51
CA ALA A 818 37.75 -15.96 -15.93
C ALA A 818 38.23 -14.86 -16.89
N ILE A 819 37.86 -13.62 -16.58
CA ILE A 819 38.12 -12.43 -17.36
C ILE A 819 39.47 -11.84 -16.94
N THR A 820 40.36 -11.64 -17.90
CA THR A 820 41.70 -11.03 -17.69
C THR A 820 41.81 -9.75 -18.53
N PRO A 821 41.67 -8.57 -17.92
CA PRO A 821 41.78 -7.29 -18.63
C PRO A 821 43.24 -6.97 -18.98
N LYS A 822 43.50 -6.52 -20.20
CA LYS A 822 44.87 -6.17 -20.65
C LYS A 822 45.38 -4.81 -20.14
N LYS A 823 44.50 -3.95 -19.65
CA LYS A 823 44.82 -2.63 -19.07
C LYS A 823 43.93 -2.39 -17.84
N GLU A 824 44.35 -1.48 -16.99
CA GLU A 824 43.49 -0.95 -15.92
C GLU A 824 42.43 -0.02 -16.52
N GLY A 825 41.24 0.00 -15.91
CA GLY A 825 40.09 0.77 -16.38
C GLY A 825 38.76 0.21 -15.87
N LYS A 826 37.65 0.56 -16.52
CA LYS A 826 36.34 -0.05 -16.24
C LYS A 826 36.02 -1.13 -17.27
N LEU A 827 35.67 -2.31 -16.77
CA LEU A 827 35.13 -3.41 -17.58
C LEU A 827 33.63 -3.14 -17.77
N LEU A 828 33.23 -2.83 -19.01
CA LEU A 828 31.84 -2.69 -19.44
C LEU A 828 31.30 -4.05 -19.87
N ILE A 829 30.15 -4.44 -19.33
CA ILE A 829 29.40 -5.62 -19.72
C ILE A 829 28.00 -5.18 -20.12
N SER A 830 27.54 -5.56 -21.30
CA SER A 830 26.24 -5.13 -21.84
C SER A 830 25.42 -6.31 -22.35
N THR A 831 24.17 -6.37 -21.90
CA THR A 831 23.10 -7.23 -22.45
C THR A 831 22.14 -6.46 -23.36
N CYS A 832 22.43 -5.20 -23.72
CA CYS A 832 21.55 -4.40 -24.57
C CYS A 832 21.31 -5.07 -25.94
N GLY A 833 20.05 -5.09 -26.37
CA GLY A 833 19.59 -5.71 -27.62
C GLY A 833 19.45 -7.23 -27.57
N SER A 834 19.70 -7.88 -26.43
CA SER A 834 19.61 -9.35 -26.29
C SER A 834 18.21 -9.86 -25.91
N GLY A 835 17.28 -8.96 -25.57
CA GLY A 835 15.97 -9.29 -24.98
C GLY A 835 16.13 -9.79 -23.54
N ASN A 836 15.10 -9.69 -22.70
CA ASN A 836 15.11 -9.92 -21.24
C ASN A 836 15.45 -11.37 -20.80
N ALA A 837 16.54 -11.95 -21.30
CA ALA A 837 16.87 -13.36 -21.25
C ALA A 837 18.01 -13.69 -20.28
N VAL A 838 18.59 -12.70 -19.61
CA VAL A 838 19.72 -12.84 -18.68
C VAL A 838 19.29 -12.29 -17.31
N ASP A 839 19.74 -12.92 -16.23
CA ASP A 839 19.50 -12.46 -14.85
C ASP A 839 19.90 -10.98 -14.68
N GLU A 840 19.12 -10.22 -13.91
CA GLU A 840 19.38 -8.79 -13.61
C GLU A 840 20.66 -8.63 -12.77
N LYS A 841 21.19 -9.73 -12.20
CA LYS A 841 22.33 -9.73 -11.28
C LYS A 841 23.56 -10.44 -11.84
N PHE A 842 24.62 -9.67 -12.09
CA PHE A 842 25.95 -10.17 -12.46
C PHE A 842 26.81 -10.38 -11.22
N ASP A 843 27.24 -11.62 -10.96
CA ASP A 843 28.06 -11.95 -9.78
C ASP A 843 29.56 -12.00 -10.13
N PHE A 844 30.37 -11.07 -9.58
CA PHE A 844 31.82 -11.01 -9.79
C PHE A 844 32.63 -11.39 -8.54
N TYR A 845 33.75 -12.09 -8.74
CA TYR A 845 34.65 -12.53 -7.67
C TYR A 845 36.12 -12.44 -8.12
N THR A 846 37.06 -12.37 -7.18
CA THR A 846 38.50 -12.55 -7.47
C THR A 846 38.98 -13.99 -7.26
N THR A 847 38.25 -14.76 -6.45
CA THR A 847 38.48 -16.19 -6.15
C THR A 847 37.15 -16.90 -5.92
N CYS A 848 37.09 -18.23 -6.11
CA CYS A 848 35.88 -19.03 -5.86
C CYS A 848 35.25 -18.83 -4.47
N ASP A 849 36.08 -18.65 -3.44
CA ASP A 849 35.66 -18.48 -2.04
C ASP A 849 35.70 -17.00 -1.60
N GLY A 850 35.85 -16.07 -2.56
CA GLY A 850 35.97 -14.63 -2.31
C GLY A 850 34.62 -13.95 -2.04
N GLN A 851 34.66 -12.73 -1.51
CA GLN A 851 33.47 -11.89 -1.44
C GLN A 851 33.07 -11.38 -2.82
N LEU A 852 31.77 -11.17 -2.99
CA LEU A 852 31.18 -10.55 -4.19
C LEU A 852 31.76 -9.13 -4.36
N LEU A 853 32.20 -8.80 -5.57
CA LEU A 853 32.61 -7.44 -5.90
C LEU A 853 31.38 -6.57 -6.20
N GLU A 854 31.43 -5.32 -5.75
CA GLU A 854 30.41 -4.32 -6.07
C GLU A 854 30.63 -3.80 -7.51
N ALA A 855 29.57 -3.76 -8.30
CA ALA A 855 29.57 -3.28 -9.67
C ALA A 855 28.38 -2.34 -9.88
N GLU A 856 28.58 -1.32 -10.70
CA GLU A 856 27.54 -0.36 -11.07
C GLU A 856 26.67 -0.96 -12.17
N VAL A 857 25.33 -0.90 -12.03
CA VAL A 857 24.37 -1.52 -12.96
C VAL A 857 23.34 -0.49 -13.40
N ASP A 858 23.14 -0.38 -14.71
CA ASP A 858 22.15 0.51 -15.32
C ASP A 858 21.29 -0.24 -16.35
N TYR A 859 20.17 0.34 -16.75
CA TYR A 859 19.25 -0.20 -17.76
C TYR A 859 19.60 0.29 -19.16
N CYS A 860 19.47 -0.58 -20.16
CA CYS A 860 19.57 -0.16 -21.55
C CYS A 860 18.41 0.77 -21.95
N GLU A 861 18.66 1.72 -22.87
CA GLU A 861 17.69 2.74 -23.31
C GLU A 861 16.35 2.17 -23.81
N ASP A 862 16.38 1.00 -24.47
CA ASP A 862 15.21 0.31 -25.00
C ASP A 862 14.57 -0.66 -24.00
N MET A 863 15.03 -0.65 -22.75
CA MET A 863 14.68 -1.58 -21.67
C MET A 863 14.88 -3.06 -22.04
N SER A 864 15.76 -3.35 -23.02
CA SER A 864 16.01 -4.72 -23.49
C SER A 864 17.11 -5.47 -22.72
N GLY A 865 17.70 -4.84 -21.70
CA GLY A 865 18.80 -5.41 -20.90
C GLY A 865 19.41 -4.41 -19.92
N HIS A 866 20.66 -4.69 -19.54
CA HIS A 866 21.46 -3.94 -18.57
C HIS A 866 22.87 -3.67 -19.08
N THR A 867 23.49 -2.62 -18.54
CA THR A 867 24.93 -2.35 -18.60
C THR A 867 25.52 -2.46 -17.21
N VAL A 868 26.71 -3.05 -17.10
CA VAL A 868 27.45 -3.23 -15.85
C VAL A 868 28.85 -2.69 -16.00
N LEU A 869 29.31 -1.92 -15.01
CA LEU A 869 30.66 -1.36 -14.95
C LEU A 869 31.38 -1.87 -13.70
N LEU A 870 32.55 -2.48 -13.89
CA LEU A 870 33.42 -2.99 -12.82
C LEU A 870 34.82 -2.39 -12.92
N ASP A 871 35.36 -1.85 -11.83
CA ASP A 871 36.73 -1.37 -11.77
C ASP A 871 37.72 -2.54 -11.81
N VAL A 872 38.62 -2.54 -12.80
CA VAL A 872 39.56 -3.63 -13.04
C VAL A 872 41.01 -3.19 -13.17
N LYS A 873 41.93 -4.07 -12.75
CA LYS A 873 43.37 -3.91 -12.90
C LYS A 873 43.90 -4.75 -14.06
N ALA A 874 44.91 -4.23 -14.73
CA ALA A 874 45.64 -4.97 -15.76
C ALA A 874 46.15 -6.31 -15.23
N ASP A 875 45.99 -7.38 -16.02
CA ASP A 875 46.46 -8.74 -15.78
C ASP A 875 45.86 -9.44 -14.53
N ALA A 876 44.93 -8.81 -13.83
CA ALA A 876 44.18 -9.43 -12.75
C ALA A 876 43.06 -10.34 -13.31
N VAL A 877 42.76 -11.43 -12.60
CA VAL A 877 41.70 -12.37 -13.00
C VAL A 877 40.44 -12.09 -12.21
N TYR A 878 39.34 -11.86 -12.92
CA TYR A 878 38.00 -11.67 -12.38
C TYR A 878 37.10 -12.82 -12.82
N LEU A 879 36.46 -13.48 -11.86
CA LEU A 879 35.52 -14.56 -12.10
C LEU A 879 34.11 -13.97 -12.24
N LEU A 880 33.48 -14.20 -13.39
CA LEU A 880 32.10 -13.83 -13.67
C LEU A 880 31.24 -15.09 -13.70
N ASN A 881 30.16 -15.12 -12.91
CA ASN A 881 29.15 -16.16 -12.97
C ASN A 881 27.89 -15.66 -13.68
N LEU A 882 27.60 -16.22 -14.86
CA LEU A 882 26.37 -15.95 -15.59
C LEU A 882 25.32 -17.01 -15.29
N LYS A 883 24.09 -16.58 -15.01
CA LYS A 883 22.92 -17.42 -14.81
C LYS A 883 21.84 -17.03 -15.81
N SER A 884 21.10 -18.02 -16.31
CA SER A 884 19.93 -17.82 -17.16
C SER A 884 18.78 -18.65 -16.63
N TYR A 885 17.56 -18.15 -16.82
CA TYR A 885 16.30 -18.85 -16.53
C TYR A 885 15.53 -19.20 -17.81
N TYR A 886 16.07 -18.84 -18.97
CA TYR A 886 15.39 -18.94 -20.25
C TYR A 886 16.12 -19.90 -21.21
N ASP A 887 15.36 -20.50 -22.12
CA ASP A 887 15.85 -21.50 -23.07
C ASP A 887 16.58 -20.92 -24.29
N ASN A 888 16.55 -19.59 -24.47
CA ASN A 888 17.33 -18.89 -25.49
C ASN A 888 18.77 -18.67 -25.02
N ALA A 889 19.73 -18.71 -25.95
CA ALA A 889 21.15 -18.51 -25.69
C ALA A 889 21.59 -17.09 -26.14
N PRO A 890 21.30 -16.02 -25.38
CA PRO A 890 21.78 -14.69 -25.72
C PRO A 890 23.31 -14.63 -25.59
N THR A 891 23.91 -13.68 -26.30
CA THR A 891 25.32 -13.30 -26.12
C THR A 891 25.39 -11.95 -25.41
N ILE A 892 26.38 -11.79 -24.55
CA ILE A 892 26.67 -10.51 -23.87
C ILE A 892 27.97 -9.94 -24.39
N ASN A 893 28.02 -8.62 -24.54
CA ASN A 893 29.23 -7.91 -24.95
C ASN A 893 30.03 -7.53 -23.72
N VAL A 894 31.35 -7.67 -23.79
CA VAL A 894 32.29 -7.31 -22.71
C VAL A 894 33.45 -6.53 -23.31
N ALA A 895 33.69 -5.31 -22.84
CA ALA A 895 34.74 -4.43 -23.34
C ALA A 895 35.42 -3.65 -22.23
N LEU A 896 36.62 -3.12 -22.49
CA LEU A 896 37.31 -2.20 -21.58
C LEU A 896 37.07 -0.76 -22.02
N GLU A 897 36.47 0.08 -21.16
CA GLU A 897 36.21 1.50 -21.43
C GLU A 897 37.26 2.38 -20.74
N VAL A 898 37.90 3.26 -21.52
CA VAL A 898 38.79 4.33 -21.00
C VAL A 898 38.49 5.61 -21.80
N ALA A 899 37.56 6.43 -21.33
CA ALA A 899 37.17 7.68 -22.00
C ALA A 899 37.64 8.92 -21.21
N PRO A 900 38.41 9.84 -21.82
CA PRO A 900 38.68 11.16 -21.24
C PRO A 900 37.37 11.91 -20.95
N GLY A 901 37.31 12.60 -19.81
CA GLY A 901 36.19 13.42 -19.32
C GLY A 901 35.25 12.71 -18.36
N PHE A 902 35.54 11.46 -18.00
CA PHE A 902 34.65 10.62 -17.19
C PHE A 902 34.62 10.98 -15.70
N ASP A 903 35.77 11.38 -15.17
CA ASP A 903 35.89 11.76 -13.77
C ASP A 903 36.84 12.96 -13.64
N CYS A 904 36.94 13.46 -12.41
CA CYS A 904 37.70 14.65 -12.12
C CYS A 904 39.23 14.47 -12.24
N GLU A 905 39.73 13.23 -12.31
CA GLU A 905 41.16 12.93 -12.51
C GLU A 905 41.51 12.74 -14.00
N HIS A 906 40.52 12.48 -14.86
CA HIS A 906 40.69 12.22 -16.28
C HIS A 906 40.08 13.33 -17.15
N LEU A 907 40.48 14.58 -16.93
CA LEU A 907 39.88 15.78 -17.55
C LEU A 907 40.06 15.87 -19.08
N ILE A 908 39.04 16.32 -19.80
CA ILE A 908 39.18 16.80 -21.19
C ILE A 908 39.77 18.21 -21.18
N HIS A 909 40.82 18.49 -21.94
CA HIS A 909 41.31 19.86 -22.06
C HIS A 909 40.41 20.67 -23.00
N ALA A 910 39.71 21.66 -22.46
CA ALA A 910 38.85 22.56 -23.22
C ALA A 910 39.68 23.71 -23.82
N ALA A 911 39.28 24.17 -25.00
CA ALA A 911 39.87 25.33 -25.67
C ALA A 911 38.92 26.54 -25.60
N SER A 912 39.48 27.74 -25.79
CA SER A 912 38.64 28.91 -26.04
C SER A 912 37.88 28.75 -27.36
N GLY A 913 36.61 29.14 -27.40
CA GLY A 913 35.68 28.86 -28.48
C GLY A 913 34.92 27.55 -28.28
N SER A 914 34.58 26.89 -29.38
CA SER A 914 33.67 25.73 -29.38
C SER A 914 34.36 24.44 -28.93
N ASN A 915 33.71 23.74 -28.00
CA ASN A 915 34.11 22.45 -27.45
C ASN A 915 32.94 21.46 -27.63
N VAL A 916 33.26 20.21 -27.86
CA VAL A 916 32.26 19.16 -28.09
C VAL A 916 32.00 18.38 -26.80
N LEU A 917 30.73 18.16 -26.48
CA LEU A 917 30.31 17.20 -25.47
C LEU A 917 30.36 15.78 -26.08
N PRO A 918 31.10 14.83 -25.47
CA PRO A 918 31.03 13.44 -25.91
C PRO A 918 29.58 12.95 -25.84
N LEU A 919 29.14 12.25 -26.90
CA LEU A 919 27.79 11.67 -26.99
C LEU A 919 27.57 10.73 -25.79
N LEU A 920 26.70 11.13 -24.86
CA LEU A 920 26.44 10.39 -23.63
C LEU A 920 24.97 10.50 -23.22
N ASP A 921 24.41 9.34 -22.87
CA ASP A 921 23.05 9.16 -22.41
C ASP A 921 22.77 9.93 -21.10
N ARG A 922 21.48 10.06 -20.78
CA ARG A 922 20.91 10.90 -19.73
C ARG A 922 21.66 10.85 -18.38
N ALA A 923 21.84 12.01 -17.74
CA ALA A 923 22.29 12.20 -16.36
C ALA A 923 23.78 11.93 -16.05
N ARG A 924 24.66 11.98 -17.06
CA ARG A 924 26.11 11.83 -16.86
C ARG A 924 26.82 13.17 -16.66
N GLU A 925 27.82 13.18 -15.78
CA GLU A 925 28.73 14.31 -15.58
C GLU A 925 29.93 14.19 -16.53
N THR A 926 30.30 15.28 -17.21
CA THR A 926 31.51 15.33 -18.03
C THR A 926 32.45 16.43 -17.53
N TYR A 927 33.72 16.07 -17.36
CA TYR A 927 34.73 16.91 -16.72
C TYR A 927 35.75 17.48 -17.72
N TYR A 928 35.89 18.81 -17.72
CA TYR A 928 36.84 19.55 -18.54
C TYR A 928 37.84 20.33 -17.68
N SER A 929 39.01 20.62 -18.23
CA SER A 929 39.99 21.57 -17.69
C SER A 929 40.12 22.78 -18.61
N TYR A 930 40.16 23.98 -18.03
CA TYR A 930 40.41 25.23 -18.76
C TYR A 930 41.35 26.14 -17.96
N THR A 931 42.28 26.82 -18.63
CA THR A 931 43.18 27.79 -17.99
C THR A 931 43.02 29.14 -18.70
N PRO A 932 42.50 30.18 -18.01
CA PRO A 932 42.24 31.45 -18.64
C PRO A 932 43.53 32.22 -18.93
N GLU A 933 43.54 32.99 -20.01
CA GLU A 933 44.68 33.83 -20.40
C GLU A 933 44.67 35.21 -19.71
N LYS A 934 43.50 35.70 -19.28
CA LYS A 934 43.36 36.97 -18.56
C LYS A 934 42.44 36.86 -17.33
N ASP A 935 42.62 37.79 -16.39
CA ASP A 935 41.70 37.97 -15.27
C ASP A 935 40.37 38.52 -15.79
N GLY A 936 39.26 38.01 -15.28
CA GLY A 936 37.94 38.45 -15.72
C GLY A 936 36.87 37.39 -15.55
N TRP A 937 35.90 37.41 -16.43
CA TRP A 937 34.83 36.43 -16.45
C TRP A 937 35.10 35.32 -17.46
N LEU A 938 34.97 34.06 -17.04
CA LEU A 938 34.82 32.94 -17.94
C LEU A 938 33.33 32.72 -18.23
N LYS A 939 32.96 32.84 -19.49
CA LYS A 939 31.61 32.54 -19.98
C LYS A 939 31.58 31.16 -20.65
N ILE A 940 30.57 30.37 -20.29
CA ILE A 940 30.33 29.00 -20.75
C ILE A 940 28.94 28.99 -21.38
N SER A 941 28.85 28.92 -22.70
CA SER A 941 27.60 29.11 -23.44
C SER A 941 27.05 27.78 -23.95
N LEU A 942 25.84 27.43 -23.51
CA LEU A 942 25.05 26.27 -23.92
C LEU A 942 23.72 26.75 -24.54
N CYS A 943 23.85 27.55 -25.60
CA CYS A 943 22.73 28.25 -26.23
C CYS A 943 21.97 27.34 -27.20
N ARG A 944 21.12 26.48 -26.64
CA ARG A 944 20.26 25.52 -27.37
C ARG A 944 18.90 25.41 -26.69
N GLU A 945 17.82 25.36 -27.47
CA GLU A 945 16.43 25.39 -26.98
C GLU A 945 16.05 24.17 -26.13
N ASP A 946 16.65 23.01 -26.39
CA ASP A 946 16.45 21.73 -25.69
C ASP A 946 17.53 21.43 -24.65
N TRP A 947 18.39 22.40 -24.31
CA TRP A 947 19.39 22.22 -23.26
C TRP A 947 18.73 22.16 -21.88
N GLU A 948 18.76 20.98 -21.26
CA GLU A 948 18.45 20.79 -19.84
C GLU A 948 19.69 20.21 -19.13
N GLY A 949 20.29 21.00 -18.24
CA GLY A 949 21.52 20.62 -17.57
C GLY A 949 22.08 21.72 -16.66
N ASN A 950 23.18 21.43 -15.96
CA ASN A 950 23.84 22.36 -15.05
C ASN A 950 25.35 22.38 -15.28
N VAL A 951 26.00 23.48 -14.89
CA VAL A 951 27.45 23.67 -14.97
C VAL A 951 28.01 24.00 -13.59
N ILE A 952 29.02 23.26 -13.17
CA ILE A 952 29.76 23.49 -11.93
C ILE A 952 31.21 23.81 -12.29
N VAL A 953 31.78 24.83 -11.63
CA VAL A 953 33.20 25.19 -11.79
C VAL A 953 33.93 25.04 -10.46
N LYS A 954 35.13 24.47 -10.50
CA LYS A 954 35.99 24.17 -9.35
C LYS A 954 37.45 24.51 -9.65
N THR A 955 38.29 24.69 -8.63
CA THR A 955 39.75 24.85 -8.81
C THR A 955 40.49 23.52 -8.75
N ASP A 956 39.93 22.52 -8.06
CA ASP A 956 40.39 21.14 -8.02
C ASP A 956 39.24 20.19 -7.60
N CYS A 957 39.48 18.87 -7.63
CA CYS A 957 38.43 17.88 -7.38
C CYS A 957 37.81 17.91 -5.98
N ASN A 958 38.55 18.44 -4.99
CA ASN A 958 38.12 18.48 -3.60
C ASN A 958 37.72 19.90 -3.15
N SER A 959 37.86 20.91 -4.02
CA SER A 959 37.45 22.28 -3.75
C SER A 959 35.92 22.44 -3.71
N GLU A 960 35.46 23.40 -2.91
CA GLU A 960 34.05 23.83 -2.93
C GLU A 960 33.69 24.41 -4.30
N ASN A 961 32.40 24.30 -4.66
CA ASN A 961 31.90 24.84 -5.93
C ASN A 961 32.07 26.37 -5.97
N MET A 962 32.60 26.89 -7.08
CA MET A 962 32.65 28.32 -7.31
C MET A 962 31.25 28.88 -7.59
N LEU A 963 31.06 30.17 -7.31
CA LEU A 963 29.84 30.87 -7.68
C LEU A 963 29.75 30.99 -9.21
N VAL A 964 28.71 30.41 -9.79
CA VAL A 964 28.41 30.50 -11.23
C VAL A 964 27.11 31.27 -11.43
N ARG A 965 27.16 32.34 -12.22
CA ARG A 965 26.01 33.18 -12.58
C ARG A 965 25.36 32.64 -13.84
N GLN A 966 24.03 32.61 -13.90
CA GLN A 966 23.28 32.12 -15.05
C GLN A 966 22.56 33.28 -15.77
N SER A 967 22.57 33.26 -17.09
CA SER A 967 21.90 34.24 -17.94
C SER A 967 21.29 33.55 -19.16
N ALA A 968 20.17 34.06 -19.67
CA ALA A 968 19.63 33.62 -20.96
C ALA A 968 20.61 33.95 -22.09
N CYS A 969 20.64 33.11 -23.12
CA CYS A 969 21.44 33.39 -24.31
C CYS A 969 20.91 34.60 -25.10
N PRO A 970 21.75 35.30 -25.89
CA PRO A 970 21.36 36.53 -26.59
C PRO A 970 20.18 36.39 -27.58
N ASP A 971 19.90 35.18 -28.05
CA ASP A 971 18.79 34.83 -28.93
C ASP A 971 17.61 34.18 -28.20
N GLU A 972 17.64 34.20 -26.86
CA GLU A 972 16.68 33.57 -25.95
C GLU A 972 16.62 32.02 -26.04
N THR A 973 17.59 31.37 -26.70
CA THR A 973 17.64 29.91 -26.80
C THR A 973 18.74 29.31 -25.90
N GLY A 974 18.35 28.62 -24.83
CA GLY A 974 19.27 27.97 -23.89
C GLY A 974 19.85 28.88 -22.80
N ILE A 975 20.93 28.41 -22.15
CA ILE A 975 21.50 29.03 -20.93
C ILE A 975 23.00 29.27 -21.11
N ALA A 976 23.46 30.46 -20.72
CA ALA A 976 24.87 30.79 -20.58
C ALA A 976 25.24 30.96 -19.10
N TYR A 977 26.44 30.53 -18.75
CA TYR A 977 26.99 30.57 -17.40
C TYR A 977 28.21 31.48 -17.36
N LYS A 978 28.44 32.17 -16.25
CA LYS A 978 29.59 33.07 -16.06
C LYS A 978 30.19 32.92 -14.66
N THR A 979 31.51 32.81 -14.56
CA THR A 979 32.21 32.74 -13.26
C THR A 979 33.52 33.53 -13.28
N GLU A 980 33.94 33.99 -12.11
CA GLU A 980 35.15 34.81 -11.94
C GLU A 980 36.39 33.93 -12.05
N VAL A 981 37.36 34.32 -12.88
CA VAL A 981 38.57 33.54 -13.11
C VAL A 981 39.83 34.40 -13.07
N THR A 982 40.94 33.79 -12.65
CA THR A 982 42.27 34.39 -12.60
C THR A 982 43.17 33.79 -13.66
N ALA A 983 43.89 34.65 -14.39
CA ALA A 983 44.82 34.27 -15.44
C ALA A 983 45.83 33.24 -14.93
N GLY A 984 46.03 32.17 -15.71
CA GLY A 984 47.00 31.11 -15.41
C GLY A 984 46.58 30.14 -14.30
N THR A 985 45.38 30.27 -13.72
CA THR A 985 44.82 29.28 -12.78
C THR A 985 44.03 28.22 -13.57
N ALA A 986 44.29 26.94 -13.34
CA ALA A 986 43.52 25.86 -13.97
C ALA A 986 42.19 25.68 -13.23
N TYR A 987 41.09 25.60 -13.98
CA TYR A 987 39.75 25.36 -13.48
C TYR A 987 39.19 24.07 -14.08
N ILE A 988 38.37 23.39 -13.29
CA ILE A 988 37.62 22.21 -13.67
C ILE A 988 36.18 22.62 -13.94
N ILE A 989 35.65 22.28 -15.11
CA ILE A 989 34.28 22.55 -15.54
C ILE A 989 33.57 21.19 -15.60
N CYS A 990 32.59 20.98 -14.73
CA CYS A 990 31.72 19.82 -14.77
C CYS A 990 30.39 20.22 -15.42
N ILE A 991 30.03 19.52 -16.49
CA ILE A 991 28.77 19.73 -17.22
C ILE A 991 27.91 18.48 -17.01
N THR A 992 26.70 18.68 -16.50
CA THR A 992 25.70 17.62 -16.30
C THR A 992 24.52 17.86 -17.23
N ASN A 993 24.17 16.89 -18.07
CA ASN A 993 22.95 16.92 -18.90
C ASN A 993 21.86 16.04 -18.29
N THR A 994 20.61 16.51 -18.27
CA THR A 994 19.44 15.74 -17.78
C THR A 994 18.61 15.13 -18.90
N VAL A 995 19.04 15.29 -20.15
CA VAL A 995 18.39 14.79 -21.37
C VAL A 995 19.43 14.19 -22.32
N THR A 996 19.03 13.16 -23.08
CA THR A 996 19.83 12.55 -24.15
C THR A 996 19.63 13.33 -25.44
N PHE A 997 20.71 13.64 -26.16
CA PHE A 997 20.67 14.36 -27.43
C PHE A 997 20.92 13.40 -28.61
N ALA A 998 20.17 13.55 -29.69
CA ALA A 998 20.29 12.70 -30.89
C ALA A 998 21.47 13.10 -31.81
N ASP A 999 22.05 14.27 -31.55
CA ASP A 999 23.08 14.93 -32.33
C ASP A 999 24.19 15.48 -31.43
N GLU A 1000 25.37 15.71 -32.00
CA GLU A 1000 26.55 16.20 -31.27
C GLU A 1000 26.26 17.58 -30.62
N VAL A 1001 26.40 17.67 -29.30
CA VAL A 1001 26.21 18.91 -28.55
C VAL A 1001 27.56 19.59 -28.36
N SER A 1002 27.59 20.92 -28.49
CA SER A 1002 28.78 21.72 -28.23
C SER A 1002 28.49 22.84 -27.24
N PHE A 1003 29.53 23.32 -26.56
CA PHE A 1003 29.51 24.49 -25.71
C PHE A 1003 30.67 25.43 -26.04
N ASP A 1004 30.45 26.73 -25.91
CA ASP A 1004 31.48 27.73 -26.19
C ASP A 1004 32.08 28.29 -24.89
N LEU A 1005 33.41 28.40 -24.85
CA LEU A 1005 34.14 29.10 -23.79
C LEU A 1005 34.68 30.45 -24.28
N SER A 1006 34.43 31.52 -23.54
CA SER A 1006 34.99 32.84 -23.85
C SER A 1006 35.36 33.64 -22.60
N GLU A 1007 36.45 34.41 -22.67
CA GLU A 1007 36.92 35.27 -21.57
C GLU A 1007 36.51 36.73 -21.79
N GLU A 1008 35.80 37.32 -20.83
CA GLU A 1008 35.31 38.69 -20.87
C GLU A 1008 35.98 39.56 -19.79
N ASP A 1009 36.23 40.82 -20.10
CA ASP A 1009 36.75 41.79 -19.12
C ASP A 1009 35.62 42.24 -18.17
N TYR A 1010 35.96 42.67 -16.95
CA TYR A 1010 34.97 43.28 -16.05
C TYR A 1010 34.42 44.59 -16.64
N ALA A 1011 33.10 44.68 -16.73
CA ALA A 1011 32.41 45.93 -17.03
C ALA A 1011 32.21 46.78 -15.75
N ALA A 1012 31.93 48.08 -15.95
CA ALA A 1012 31.52 48.94 -14.84
C ALA A 1012 30.16 48.45 -14.29
N GLY A 1013 30.10 48.21 -12.98
CA GLY A 1013 28.94 47.61 -12.29
C GLY A 1013 29.09 46.13 -11.95
N ASP A 1014 30.05 45.41 -12.55
CA ASP A 1014 30.26 43.98 -12.27
C ASP A 1014 30.81 43.73 -10.86
N LEU A 1015 31.65 44.66 -10.41
CA LEU A 1015 32.34 44.63 -9.12
C LEU A 1015 32.05 45.90 -8.33
N CYS A 1016 31.94 45.79 -7.02
CA CYS A 1016 31.77 46.93 -6.11
C CYS A 1016 32.95 47.92 -6.17
N SER A 1017 34.13 47.47 -6.61
CA SER A 1017 35.35 48.28 -6.77
C SER A 1017 35.32 49.15 -8.03
N ASN A 1018 34.45 48.84 -8.98
CA ASN A 1018 34.24 49.59 -10.21
C ASN A 1018 32.73 49.75 -10.49
N PRO A 1019 31.98 50.44 -9.63
CA PRO A 1019 30.53 50.56 -9.75
C PRO A 1019 30.14 51.57 -10.85
N ILE A 1020 28.90 51.49 -11.34
CA ILE A 1020 28.34 52.50 -12.25
C ILE A 1020 28.06 53.79 -11.46
N GLU A 1021 28.73 54.90 -11.80
CA GLU A 1021 28.57 56.16 -11.07
C GLU A 1021 27.22 56.85 -11.34
N VAL A 1022 26.52 57.24 -10.28
CA VAL A 1022 25.25 57.97 -10.32
C VAL A 1022 25.34 59.21 -9.43
N LYS A 1023 25.18 60.40 -10.01
CA LYS A 1023 25.17 61.67 -9.28
C LYS A 1023 23.74 62.13 -9.00
N VAL A 1024 23.43 62.43 -7.74
CA VAL A 1024 22.07 62.79 -7.31
C VAL A 1024 22.01 64.27 -6.94
N GLY A 1025 21.20 65.03 -7.68
CA GLY A 1025 20.91 66.43 -7.41
C GLY A 1025 19.66 66.64 -6.53
N LYS A 1026 19.29 67.91 -6.31
CA LYS A 1026 18.15 68.29 -5.45
C LYS A 1026 16.80 67.76 -5.94
N ASP A 1027 16.67 67.55 -7.24
CA ASP A 1027 15.43 67.10 -7.88
C ASP A 1027 15.37 65.57 -8.02
N GLY A 1028 16.33 64.83 -7.44
CA GLY A 1028 16.50 63.41 -7.68
C GLY A 1028 17.16 63.09 -9.03
N THR A 1029 17.17 61.83 -9.41
CA THR A 1029 17.61 61.33 -10.71
C THR A 1029 16.96 59.98 -11.00
N SER A 1030 17.09 59.45 -12.21
CA SER A 1030 16.71 58.08 -12.51
C SER A 1030 17.73 57.46 -13.45
N PHE A 1031 17.86 56.14 -13.37
CA PHE A 1031 18.73 55.36 -14.24
C PHE A 1031 18.05 54.05 -14.61
N VAL A 1032 18.49 53.45 -15.71
CA VAL A 1032 17.95 52.18 -16.19
C VAL A 1032 18.97 51.08 -15.87
N CYS A 1033 18.54 50.07 -15.13
CA CYS A 1033 19.30 48.86 -14.90
C CYS A 1033 19.24 47.98 -16.16
N PRO A 1034 20.38 47.57 -16.72
CA PRO A 1034 20.42 46.76 -17.93
C PRO A 1034 19.76 45.38 -17.72
N ALA A 1035 19.14 44.85 -18.78
CA ALA A 1035 18.58 43.50 -18.79
C ALA A 1035 19.70 42.45 -18.79
N GLY A 1036 19.46 41.30 -18.16
CA GLY A 1036 20.32 40.11 -18.23
C GLY A 1036 21.32 39.89 -17.10
N GLU A 1037 21.49 40.85 -16.18
CA GLU A 1037 22.56 40.79 -15.15
C GLU A 1037 22.05 40.51 -13.73
N GLN A 1038 22.41 39.38 -13.12
CA GLN A 1038 21.87 39.00 -11.80
C GLN A 1038 22.25 39.95 -10.65
N VAL A 1039 23.41 40.62 -10.75
CA VAL A 1039 23.94 41.54 -9.73
C VAL A 1039 24.64 42.73 -10.40
N VAL A 1040 24.23 43.95 -10.07
CA VAL A 1040 24.86 45.19 -10.58
C VAL A 1040 25.15 46.17 -9.45
N TRP A 1041 26.33 46.78 -9.45
CA TRP A 1041 26.79 47.77 -8.46
C TRP A 1041 26.73 49.20 -8.99
N TYR A 1042 26.14 50.11 -8.21
CA TYR A 1042 26.07 51.54 -8.49
C TYR A 1042 26.74 52.36 -7.39
N GLY A 1043 27.48 53.40 -7.77
CA GLY A 1043 28.09 54.35 -6.85
C GLY A 1043 27.29 55.64 -6.80
N ILE A 1044 26.41 55.78 -5.80
CA ILE A 1044 25.50 56.91 -5.65
C ILE A 1044 26.19 58.02 -4.87
N THR A 1045 26.32 59.20 -5.49
CA THR A 1045 26.93 60.39 -4.88
C THR A 1045 25.90 61.52 -4.76
N PRO A 1046 25.34 61.78 -3.58
CA PRO A 1046 24.45 62.92 -3.34
C PRO A 1046 25.22 64.25 -3.34
N ALA A 1047 24.60 65.32 -3.83
CA ALA A 1047 25.25 66.63 -3.88
C ALA A 1047 25.32 67.38 -2.54
N GLU A 1048 24.41 67.09 -1.61
CA GLU A 1048 24.31 67.74 -0.29
C GLU A 1048 23.87 66.73 0.79
N ASP A 1049 23.80 67.17 2.05
CA ASP A 1049 23.32 66.33 3.15
C ASP A 1049 21.78 66.24 3.13
N GLY A 1050 21.22 65.06 3.36
CA GLY A 1050 19.77 64.85 3.25
C GLY A 1050 19.34 63.39 3.32
N LYS A 1051 18.09 63.14 2.90
CA LYS A 1051 17.51 61.79 2.77
C LYS A 1051 17.58 61.35 1.32
N LEU A 1052 18.08 60.13 1.11
CA LEU A 1052 18.14 59.45 -0.19
C LEU A 1052 17.10 58.34 -0.22
N THR A 1053 16.25 58.32 -1.24
CA THR A 1053 15.25 57.28 -1.42
C THR A 1053 15.37 56.69 -2.82
N VAL A 1054 15.50 55.38 -2.92
CA VAL A 1054 15.56 54.62 -4.18
C VAL A 1054 14.27 53.82 -4.33
N SER A 1055 13.66 53.92 -5.51
CA SER A 1055 12.35 53.36 -5.83
C SER A 1055 12.41 52.56 -7.12
N ALA A 1056 11.86 51.35 -7.06
CA ALA A 1056 11.56 50.49 -8.21
C ALA A 1056 10.04 50.26 -8.33
N CYS A 1057 9.22 51.26 -7.97
CA CYS A 1057 7.76 51.14 -8.01
C CYS A 1057 7.22 51.01 -9.43
N GLY A 1058 6.18 50.17 -9.58
CA GLY A 1058 5.57 49.84 -10.87
C GLY A 1058 6.17 48.60 -11.56
N GLU A 1059 7.22 48.00 -10.99
CA GLU A 1059 7.78 46.74 -11.48
C GLU A 1059 7.09 45.52 -10.87
N THR A 1060 6.97 44.43 -11.64
CA THR A 1060 6.22 43.22 -11.26
C THR A 1060 7.06 41.96 -11.49
N GLY A 1061 6.80 40.92 -10.67
CA GLY A 1061 7.46 39.62 -10.78
C GLY A 1061 8.98 39.67 -10.55
N ASP A 1062 9.72 38.92 -11.35
CA ASP A 1062 11.19 38.76 -11.25
C ASP A 1062 12.00 40.04 -11.56
N ALA A 1063 11.32 41.11 -12.00
CA ALA A 1063 11.91 42.42 -12.27
C ALA A 1063 12.03 43.32 -11.03
N ILE A 1064 11.56 42.89 -9.84
CA ILE A 1064 11.69 43.64 -8.59
C ILE A 1064 13.06 43.33 -7.95
N PRO A 1065 14.04 44.26 -7.99
CA PRO A 1065 15.36 43.99 -7.44
C PRO A 1065 15.37 44.03 -5.91
N ALA A 1066 16.14 43.14 -5.29
CA ALA A 1066 16.66 43.36 -3.97
C ALA A 1066 17.69 44.50 -4.01
N MET A 1067 17.60 45.44 -3.05
CA MET A 1067 18.38 46.67 -3.02
C MET A 1067 19.07 46.83 -1.68
N ASP A 1068 20.40 46.79 -1.67
CA ASP A 1068 21.22 46.94 -0.47
C ASP A 1068 22.23 48.07 -0.61
N PHE A 1069 22.46 48.81 0.47
CA PHE A 1069 23.41 49.93 0.50
C PHE A 1069 24.66 49.62 1.33
N TYR A 1070 25.81 50.07 0.87
CA TYR A 1070 27.11 49.91 1.55
C TYR A 1070 27.92 51.20 1.47
N THR A 1071 28.86 51.39 2.40
CA THR A 1071 29.87 52.47 2.31
C THR A 1071 31.17 52.02 1.68
N THR A 1072 31.44 50.71 1.71
CA THR A 1072 32.67 50.07 1.22
C THR A 1072 32.35 48.66 0.75
N CYS A 1073 33.15 48.10 -0.18
CA CYS A 1073 33.01 46.73 -0.68
C CYS A 1073 32.93 45.65 0.41
N ASP A 1074 33.72 45.80 1.47
CA ASP A 1074 33.85 44.80 2.54
C ASP A 1074 33.03 45.18 3.81
N GLY A 1075 32.13 46.16 3.69
CA GLY A 1075 31.32 46.65 4.80
C GLY A 1075 30.02 45.87 4.99
N GLU A 1076 29.39 45.98 6.16
CA GLU A 1076 28.02 45.51 6.36
C GLU A 1076 27.01 46.42 5.64
N ALA A 1077 25.88 45.86 5.24
CA ALA A 1077 24.80 46.62 4.63
C ALA A 1077 24.26 47.68 5.61
N LEU A 1078 24.07 48.90 5.12
CA LEU A 1078 23.51 50.00 5.89
C LEU A 1078 22.04 49.70 6.26
N VAL A 1079 21.65 50.09 7.47
CA VAL A 1079 20.25 50.01 7.92
C VAL A 1079 19.41 50.95 7.06
N THR A 1080 18.45 50.37 6.35
CA THR A 1080 17.56 51.08 5.42
C THR A 1080 16.10 50.92 5.83
N VAL A 1081 15.27 51.91 5.49
CA VAL A 1081 13.81 51.76 5.57
C VAL A 1081 13.35 51.10 4.27
N ASN A 1082 12.91 49.84 4.36
CA ASN A 1082 12.44 49.05 3.23
C ASN A 1082 10.91 48.93 3.30
N ASN A 1083 10.22 49.55 2.33
CA ASN A 1083 8.77 49.53 2.22
C ASN A 1083 8.36 48.96 0.86
N ASP A 1084 7.20 48.32 0.85
CA ASP A 1084 6.51 48.04 -0.40
C ASP A 1084 5.98 49.35 -1.01
N CYS A 1085 5.92 49.38 -2.34
CA CYS A 1085 5.34 50.51 -3.05
C CYS A 1085 3.84 50.67 -2.72
N PRO A 1086 3.29 51.90 -2.72
CA PRO A 1086 1.89 52.16 -2.33
C PRO A 1086 0.84 51.46 -3.19
N ASP A 1087 1.19 51.08 -4.42
CA ASP A 1087 0.35 50.33 -5.36
C ASP A 1087 0.50 48.80 -5.22
N GLY A 1088 1.37 48.34 -4.32
CA GLY A 1088 1.68 46.93 -4.09
C GLY A 1088 2.69 46.33 -5.06
N PHE A 1089 3.28 47.12 -5.97
CA PHE A 1089 4.18 46.62 -7.01
C PHE A 1089 5.54 47.34 -6.97
N GLY A 1090 6.59 46.61 -6.57
CA GLY A 1090 7.96 47.12 -6.46
C GLY A 1090 8.42 47.36 -5.01
N LYS A 1091 9.63 47.93 -4.87
CA LYS A 1091 10.27 48.20 -3.57
C LYS A 1091 10.78 49.64 -3.46
N ILE A 1092 10.74 50.20 -2.26
CA ILE A 1092 11.33 51.49 -1.89
C ILE A 1092 12.33 51.26 -0.76
N VAL A 1093 13.56 51.73 -0.96
CA VAL A 1093 14.63 51.68 0.04
C VAL A 1093 15.15 53.09 0.32
N SER A 1094 15.15 53.51 1.58
CA SER A 1094 15.57 54.85 1.98
C SER A 1094 16.72 54.84 2.99
N LEU A 1095 17.66 55.78 2.83
CA LEU A 1095 18.65 56.17 3.83
C LEU A 1095 18.26 57.56 4.38
N GLU A 1096 17.86 57.60 5.65
CA GLU A 1096 17.32 58.81 6.30
C GLU A 1096 18.35 59.93 6.47
N GLU A 1097 19.63 59.58 6.65
CA GLU A 1097 20.74 60.53 6.78
C GLU A 1097 21.92 60.10 5.90
N VAL A 1098 22.16 60.82 4.80
CA VAL A 1098 23.36 60.66 3.97
C VAL A 1098 24.10 61.99 3.81
N LYS A 1099 25.41 61.91 3.64
CA LYS A 1099 26.28 63.08 3.47
C LYS A 1099 26.55 63.40 2.01
N GLY A 1100 26.48 64.68 1.70
CA GLY A 1100 26.85 65.21 0.40
C GLY A 1100 28.31 64.89 0.05
N ASN A 1101 28.55 64.63 -1.24
CA ASN A 1101 29.83 64.25 -1.83
C ASN A 1101 30.44 62.95 -1.27
N THR A 1102 29.66 62.13 -0.57
CA THR A 1102 30.06 60.78 -0.16
C THR A 1102 29.49 59.76 -1.14
N VAL A 1103 30.30 58.77 -1.54
CA VAL A 1103 29.85 57.67 -2.42
C VAL A 1103 29.22 56.58 -1.56
N TYR A 1104 27.98 56.21 -1.90
CA TYR A 1104 27.26 55.08 -1.34
C TYR A 1104 27.12 54.01 -2.41
N LEU A 1105 27.51 52.78 -2.11
CA LEU A 1105 27.40 51.66 -3.03
C LEU A 1105 26.00 51.06 -2.91
N LEU A 1106 25.25 51.06 -4.00
CA LEU A 1106 23.97 50.36 -4.13
C LEU A 1106 24.20 49.06 -4.89
N LYS A 1107 23.89 47.94 -4.26
CA LYS A 1107 23.85 46.62 -4.88
C LYS A 1107 22.41 46.31 -5.28
N LEU A 1108 22.19 46.08 -6.58
CA LEU A 1108 20.92 45.58 -7.09
C LEU A 1108 21.07 44.08 -7.40
N THR A 1109 20.14 43.26 -6.93
CA THR A 1109 20.11 41.81 -7.22
C THR A 1109 18.73 41.39 -7.71
N SER A 1110 18.61 40.87 -8.94
CA SER A 1110 17.34 40.40 -9.54
C SER A 1110 17.56 39.51 -10.75
N HIS A 1111 16.55 38.74 -11.18
CA HIS A 1111 16.51 38.13 -12.51
C HIS A 1111 15.95 39.14 -13.53
N PHE A 1112 16.77 40.09 -13.98
CA PHE A 1112 16.31 41.15 -14.91
C PHE A 1112 16.07 40.59 -16.33
N GLY A 1113 14.91 39.99 -16.57
CA GLY A 1113 14.50 39.58 -17.93
C GLY A 1113 14.24 40.78 -18.87
N LYS A 1114 14.11 41.99 -18.33
CA LYS A 1114 13.94 43.26 -19.04
C LYS A 1114 14.69 44.38 -18.31
N ALA A 1115 14.97 45.48 -19.01
CA ALA A 1115 15.60 46.64 -18.39
C ALA A 1115 14.62 47.32 -17.40
N THR A 1116 15.09 47.59 -16.19
CA THR A 1116 14.28 48.13 -15.07
C THR A 1116 14.64 49.57 -14.79
N THR A 1117 13.65 50.47 -14.64
CA THR A 1117 13.93 51.86 -14.27
C THR A 1117 14.00 52.01 -12.76
N ILE A 1118 15.05 52.66 -12.27
CA ILE A 1118 15.25 52.97 -10.86
C ILE A 1118 15.20 54.47 -10.66
N ASP A 1119 14.25 54.92 -9.86
CA ASP A 1119 14.08 56.32 -9.50
C ASP A 1119 14.76 56.61 -8.17
N ILE A 1120 15.58 57.65 -8.13
CA ILE A 1120 16.19 58.18 -6.92
C ILE A 1120 15.55 59.52 -6.63
N THR A 1121 14.93 59.66 -5.46
CA THR A 1121 14.44 60.93 -4.95
C THR A 1121 15.31 61.45 -3.81
N TRP A 1122 15.40 62.77 -3.73
CA TRP A 1122 16.25 63.47 -2.78
C TRP A 1122 15.43 64.46 -1.95
N GLN A 1123 15.70 64.52 -0.64
CA GLN A 1123 15.08 65.50 0.24
C GLN A 1123 16.13 66.16 1.15
N THR A 1124 16.25 67.49 1.06
CA THR A 1124 17.13 68.28 1.94
C THR A 1124 16.56 68.34 3.36
N LEU A 1125 17.41 68.14 4.37
CA LEU A 1125 17.06 68.25 5.80
C LEU A 1125 16.84 69.73 6.20
N SER A 1126 15.73 70.34 5.79
CA SER A 1126 15.31 71.67 6.27
C SER A 1126 13.80 71.83 6.49
N SER A 1127 13.04 70.73 6.60
CA SER A 1127 11.57 70.77 6.72
C SER A 1127 10.92 69.72 7.63
N ILE A 1128 11.65 69.10 8.56
CA ILE A 1128 11.03 68.29 9.64
C ILE A 1128 10.99 69.14 10.92
N ASP A 1129 9.77 69.35 11.42
CA ASP A 1129 9.39 70.17 12.58
C ASP A 1129 10.38 70.16 13.76
N GLU A 1130 10.76 71.37 14.18
CA GLU A 1130 11.41 71.62 15.47
C GLU A 1130 10.51 71.11 16.62
N GLY A 1131 10.94 70.06 17.31
CA GLY A 1131 10.40 69.74 18.63
C GLY A 1131 10.33 68.27 19.04
N LYS A 1132 10.63 67.31 18.17
CA LYS A 1132 10.76 65.90 18.57
C LYS A 1132 12.05 65.32 18.04
N ASP A 1133 13.00 65.12 18.94
CA ASP A 1133 14.26 64.41 18.69
C ASP A 1133 13.96 62.95 18.33
N LEU A 1134 13.90 62.66 17.02
CA LEU A 1134 13.61 61.33 16.47
C LEU A 1134 14.82 60.38 16.51
N SER A 1135 16.02 60.87 16.87
CA SER A 1135 17.26 60.08 16.97
C SER A 1135 17.29 59.05 18.11
N LYS A 1136 16.16 58.84 18.81
CA LYS A 1136 16.07 58.09 20.07
C LYS A 1136 15.02 56.96 20.07
N ARG A 1137 14.54 56.53 18.91
CA ARG A 1137 13.71 55.31 18.79
C ARG A 1137 14.55 54.17 18.22
N VAL A 1138 14.58 53.04 18.93
CA VAL A 1138 14.99 51.75 18.38
C VAL A 1138 13.73 51.06 17.87
N PHE A 1139 13.65 50.83 16.56
CA PHE A 1139 12.59 50.01 15.98
C PHE A 1139 13.04 48.55 16.00
N ILE A 1140 12.20 47.68 16.58
CA ILE A 1140 12.41 46.24 16.60
C ILE A 1140 11.21 45.61 15.91
N ALA A 1141 11.43 44.93 14.79
CA ALA A 1141 10.44 44.10 14.12
C ALA A 1141 10.83 42.63 14.34
N PRO A 1142 10.00 41.80 15.02
CA PRO A 1142 10.34 40.40 15.22
C PRO A 1142 10.15 39.58 13.93
N ASN A 1143 11.13 38.71 13.66
CA ASN A 1143 10.99 37.57 12.76
C ASN A 1143 10.22 36.45 13.53
N PRO A 1144 9.15 35.83 12.98
CA PRO A 1144 8.30 34.90 13.72
C PRO A 1144 8.95 33.58 14.17
N ASN A 1145 10.16 33.27 13.72
CA ASN A 1145 10.75 31.95 13.92
C ASN A 1145 12.03 32.02 14.76
N ASN A 1146 11.88 31.85 16.08
CA ASN A 1146 12.91 31.58 17.09
C ASN A 1146 13.96 32.66 17.40
N GLY A 1147 13.90 33.20 18.63
CA GLY A 1147 15.06 33.80 19.29
C GLY A 1147 14.71 34.64 20.51
N THR A 1148 15.23 34.29 21.69
CA THR A 1148 15.25 35.20 22.85
C THR A 1148 16.24 36.34 22.57
N PHE A 1149 15.83 37.60 22.79
CA PHE A 1149 16.72 38.77 22.64
C PHE A 1149 17.25 39.22 23.99
N VAL A 1150 18.56 39.47 24.08
CA VAL A 1150 19.21 40.10 25.24
C VAL A 1150 19.63 41.51 24.83
N ILE A 1151 19.11 42.52 25.53
CA ILE A 1151 19.56 43.92 25.39
C ILE A 1151 20.57 44.19 26.50
N ASP A 1152 21.84 44.38 26.13
CA ASP A 1152 22.85 44.83 27.09
C ASP A 1152 22.77 46.37 27.24
N LEU A 1153 22.47 46.83 28.46
CA LEU A 1153 22.30 48.23 28.83
C LEU A 1153 23.52 48.83 29.55
N ASN A 1154 24.67 48.15 29.56
CA ASN A 1154 25.87 48.59 30.29
C ASN A 1154 26.43 49.97 29.87
N ALA A 1155 25.92 50.56 28.79
CA ALA A 1155 26.28 51.91 28.33
C ALA A 1155 25.29 53.03 28.76
N PHE A 1156 24.20 52.74 29.48
CA PHE A 1156 23.21 53.74 29.91
C PHE A 1156 23.51 54.31 31.31
N ASP A 1157 23.71 55.63 31.38
CA ASP A 1157 23.98 56.37 32.62
C ASP A 1157 22.74 56.35 33.56
N ALA A 1158 22.97 56.19 34.87
CA ALA A 1158 21.99 55.78 35.89
C ALA A 1158 20.87 56.80 36.22
N ASN A 1159 20.69 57.85 35.41
CA ASN A 1159 19.79 58.97 35.69
C ASN A 1159 18.73 59.22 34.59
N ARG A 1160 18.40 58.24 33.74
CA ARG A 1160 17.41 58.42 32.66
C ARG A 1160 16.43 57.25 32.57
N ALA A 1161 15.15 57.57 32.37
CA ALA A 1161 14.09 56.60 32.15
C ALA A 1161 14.09 56.11 30.70
N LEU A 1162 14.12 54.79 30.51
CA LEU A 1162 13.94 54.11 29.23
C LEU A 1162 12.46 53.74 29.09
N SER A 1163 11.84 54.08 27.97
CA SER A 1163 10.48 53.65 27.63
C SER A 1163 10.56 52.76 26.39
N ILE A 1164 10.12 51.51 26.53
CA ILE A 1164 10.04 50.53 25.43
C ILE A 1164 8.55 50.40 25.09
N GLU A 1165 8.21 50.64 23.83
CA GLU A 1165 6.85 50.48 23.32
C GLU A 1165 6.87 49.41 22.24
N VAL A 1166 6.15 48.30 22.47
CA VAL A 1166 5.98 47.22 21.50
C VAL A 1166 4.63 47.44 20.82
N THR A 1167 4.63 47.66 19.51
CA THR A 1167 3.41 47.86 18.73
C THR A 1167 3.16 46.70 17.77
N ASN A 1168 1.95 46.15 17.90
CA ASN A 1168 1.26 45.06 17.20
C ASN A 1168 1.48 43.61 17.69
N VAL A 1169 0.40 43.09 18.27
CA VAL A 1169 -0.14 41.72 18.07
C VAL A 1169 -0.76 41.66 16.69
#